data_AF-A0A3G6J5E6-F1
#
_entry.id   AF-A0A3G6J5E6-F1
#
_cell.length_a   1.000
_cell.length_b   1.000
_cell.length_c   1.000
_cell.angle_alpha   90.00
_cell.angle_beta   90.00
_cell.angle_gamma   90.00
#
_symmetry.space_group_name_H-M   'P 1'
#
loop_
_entity.id
_entity.type
_entity.pdbx_description
1 polymer ?
#
loop_
_entity_poly.entity_id
_entity_poly.type
_entity_poly.pdbx_seq_one_letter_code
_entity_poly.pdbx_strand_id
1 'polypeptide(L)'
;MTASSSKAPAHTMRRSRWLALLLLIVGITLMSLGDKDIPSNTFGNLPEGSESRAVAEAVQGFEDEQSDNTAIAVFSNEQGINLKAIQPLAQDLGGQAVPSEDGKAALLLTTIEGGTSTEVANQVDAIRTQLQSNAPANTTVEVTGPAAIQADLANVFDGANFLLLGVTALIVAVLLIITYRSPVLWLIPLLVIAVADRLAATVFTWVLSGLGMSWDESTAGILSVLVFGAGTNYALLLISRYRDELREDSDRFSAMAKAWKPTARACAASASTVALGVLCLLLSAAPNTRGLGVASMVGVAIALLFALFVLPGALVTFDRWIFWPKAPKVGTKPEHKLWDKIGAFVASKKLAVIVGSLVILGIACAGSLNMKIGLGQAEQFIDTPESIAATDTLNEHFPDQAATPATVLIEDPAQGDATTAALKQAGATVRPGPVEDGVAVVYASGLDTETLRETVQQESLAALVGGPDAELYDQADFAAKDRMKIFPAVLAIVLVALMLLLRSVVAPLIMVATVLLTNVAAMGLGWWVFQHVLGFDSLAELTPLYAFVFLVALGVDYNIFLVTRAKEEAERNPSAGMEGHVRTALSTTGGVITSAGILLAAVFAALGVLPLVALAQIGVVIFLGVLLDTLIVRTILLPAVMMVLGQKFWWPAQPTNRSS
;
A
#
# COMPACT_ATOMS: atom_id res chain seq x y z
N MET A 1 39.18 -25.26 -32.62
CA MET A 1 39.68 -24.40 -31.50
C MET A 1 38.66 -23.27 -31.38
N THR A 2 37.71 -23.26 -30.45
CA THR A 2 37.85 -22.84 -29.04
C THR A 2 36.79 -23.53 -28.16
N ALA A 3 37.15 -24.59 -27.44
CA ALA A 3 36.26 -25.28 -26.49
C ALA A 3 36.58 -24.96 -25.02
N SER A 4 37.44 -23.98 -24.74
CA SER A 4 37.92 -23.69 -23.37
C SER A 4 37.32 -22.44 -22.71
N SER A 5 36.50 -21.62 -23.41
CA SER A 5 35.91 -20.41 -22.78
C SER A 5 34.51 -20.62 -22.16
N SER A 6 33.84 -21.76 -22.37
CA SER A 6 32.47 -21.97 -21.86
C SER A 6 32.39 -22.55 -20.43
N LYS A 7 33.50 -23.04 -19.85
CA LYS A 7 33.48 -23.70 -18.53
C LYS A 7 33.52 -22.75 -17.32
N ALA A 8 34.10 -21.55 -17.47
CA ALA A 8 34.22 -20.56 -16.39
C ALA A 8 32.86 -20.07 -15.80
N PRO A 9 31.83 -19.73 -16.61
CA PRO A 9 30.54 -19.30 -16.08
C PRO A 9 29.79 -20.44 -15.37
N ALA A 10 29.88 -21.68 -15.86
CA ALA A 10 29.24 -22.84 -15.23
C ALA A 10 29.86 -23.17 -13.86
N HIS A 11 31.17 -23.03 -13.70
CA HIS A 11 31.84 -23.25 -12.41
C HIS A 11 31.45 -22.19 -11.37
N THR A 12 31.30 -20.94 -11.78
CA THR A 12 30.82 -19.85 -10.92
C THR A 12 29.39 -20.12 -10.45
N MET A 13 28.52 -20.61 -11.35
CA MET A 13 27.15 -21.00 -11.02
C MET A 13 27.04 -22.28 -10.18
N ARG A 14 28.09 -23.10 -10.10
CA ARG A 14 28.13 -24.20 -9.11
C ARG A 14 28.35 -23.68 -7.69
N ARG A 15 29.13 -22.61 -7.54
CA ARG A 15 29.40 -21.97 -6.25
C ARG A 15 28.23 -21.11 -5.75
N SER A 16 27.36 -20.63 -6.64
CA SER A 16 26.19 -19.81 -6.26
C SER A 16 25.22 -20.51 -5.32
N ARG A 17 25.18 -21.85 -5.28
CA ARG A 17 24.39 -22.61 -4.29
C ARG A 17 24.84 -22.36 -2.86
N TRP A 18 26.16 -22.31 -2.65
CA TRP A 18 26.74 -22.04 -1.34
C TRP A 18 26.55 -20.58 -0.95
N LEU A 19 26.62 -19.66 -1.92
CA LEU A 19 26.26 -18.27 -1.71
C LEU A 19 24.78 -18.12 -1.32
N ALA A 20 23.87 -18.83 -2.00
CA ALA A 20 22.45 -18.82 -1.67
C ALA A 20 22.18 -19.37 -0.27
N LEU A 21 22.83 -20.47 0.13
CA LEU A 21 22.74 -21.00 1.48
C LEU A 21 23.29 -20.02 2.52
N LEU A 22 24.44 -19.39 2.25
CA LEU A 22 25.01 -18.37 3.13
C LEU A 22 24.07 -17.18 3.29
N LEU A 23 23.51 -16.65 2.21
CA LEU A 23 22.56 -15.53 2.24
C LEU A 23 21.27 -15.90 2.98
N LEU A 24 20.78 -17.14 2.83
CA LEU A 24 19.64 -17.63 3.61
C LEU A 24 19.97 -17.70 5.10
N ILE A 25 21.13 -18.25 5.46
CA ILE A 25 21.56 -18.34 6.87
C ILE A 25 21.74 -16.95 7.47
N VAL A 26 22.39 -16.03 6.74
CA VAL A 26 22.54 -14.63 7.17
C VAL A 26 21.18 -13.96 7.32
N GLY A 27 20.26 -14.16 6.37
CA GLY A 27 18.90 -13.65 6.45
C GLY A 27 18.17 -14.16 7.70
N ILE A 28 18.20 -15.47 7.95
CA ILE A 28 17.59 -16.09 9.13
C ILE A 28 18.23 -15.56 10.43
N THR A 29 19.55 -15.35 10.44
CA THR A 29 20.27 -14.81 11.59
C THR A 29 19.87 -13.36 11.87
N LEU A 30 19.71 -12.54 10.82
CA LEU A 30 19.22 -11.17 10.97
C LEU A 30 17.78 -11.13 11.46
N MET A 31 16.93 -12.04 11.00
CA MET A 31 15.55 -12.17 11.49
C MET A 31 15.49 -12.51 12.99
N SER A 32 16.50 -13.20 13.55
CA SER A 32 16.52 -13.49 15.00
C SER A 32 16.82 -12.28 15.88
N LEU A 33 17.17 -11.13 15.29
CA LEU A 33 17.32 -9.87 16.04
C LEU A 33 15.99 -9.32 16.55
N GLY A 34 14.87 -9.82 16.02
CA GLY A 34 13.55 -9.27 16.29
C GLY A 34 13.33 -7.92 15.59
N ASP A 35 12.08 -7.52 15.57
CA ASP A 35 11.67 -6.23 15.02
C ASP A 35 11.97 -5.14 16.06
N LYS A 36 12.32 -3.95 15.59
CA LYS A 36 12.42 -2.77 16.45
C LYS A 36 11.00 -2.31 16.79
N ASP A 37 10.77 -1.92 18.04
CA ASP A 37 9.51 -1.33 18.45
C ASP A 37 9.18 -0.10 17.58
N ILE A 38 7.89 0.12 17.36
CA ILE A 38 7.37 1.31 16.71
C ILE A 38 7.93 2.51 17.48
N PRO A 39 8.60 3.47 16.82
CA PRO A 39 9.06 4.68 17.50
C PRO A 39 7.87 5.29 18.23
N SER A 40 8.06 5.73 19.48
CA SER A 40 7.03 6.37 20.31
C SER A 40 6.62 7.76 19.81
N ASN A 41 6.64 7.98 18.50
CA ASN A 41 6.24 9.22 17.86
C ASN A 41 4.71 9.22 17.75
N THR A 42 4.05 9.69 18.81
CA THR A 42 2.59 9.88 18.92
C THR A 42 2.00 10.59 17.70
N PHE A 43 2.80 11.39 16.99
CA PHE A 43 2.37 12.20 15.85
C PHE A 43 2.83 11.66 14.48
N GLY A 44 3.15 10.36 14.36
CA GLY A 44 3.64 9.76 13.12
C GLY A 44 2.68 9.89 11.92
N ASN A 45 1.38 9.97 12.20
CA ASN A 45 0.33 10.18 11.19
C ASN A 45 0.06 11.65 10.86
N LEU A 46 0.55 12.60 11.68
CA LEU A 46 0.22 14.01 11.53
C LEU A 46 1.23 14.75 10.64
N PRO A 47 0.75 15.52 9.64
CA PRO A 47 1.63 16.29 8.76
C PRO A 47 2.52 17.27 9.53
N GLU A 48 3.78 17.40 9.12
CA GLU A 48 4.67 18.41 9.69
C GLU A 48 4.14 19.83 9.41
N GLY A 49 3.99 20.63 10.47
CA GLY A 49 3.50 22.01 10.39
C GLY A 49 1.97 22.14 10.31
N SER A 50 1.20 21.08 10.59
CA SER A 50 -0.25 21.20 10.78
C SER A 50 -0.59 21.78 12.16
N GLU A 51 -1.73 22.47 12.23
CA GLU A 51 -2.26 23.03 13.47
C GLU A 51 -2.66 21.92 14.46
N SER A 52 -3.27 20.84 13.95
CA SER A 52 -3.60 19.66 14.77
C SER A 52 -2.36 19.02 15.41
N ARG A 53 -1.23 18.98 14.70
CA ARG A 53 0.05 18.48 15.23
C ARG A 53 0.58 19.39 16.34
N ALA A 54 0.54 20.71 16.14
CA ALA A 54 0.99 21.66 17.15
C ALA A 54 0.14 21.57 18.43
N VAL A 55 -1.19 21.41 18.28
CA VAL A 55 -2.08 21.16 19.42
C VAL A 55 -1.74 19.83 20.09
N ALA A 56 -1.60 18.75 19.35
CA ALA A 56 -1.31 17.44 19.92
C ALA A 56 0.06 17.40 20.63
N GLU A 57 1.09 18.05 20.07
CA GLU A 57 2.41 18.23 20.69
C GLU A 57 2.35 19.07 21.98
N ALA A 58 1.56 20.15 21.97
CA ALA A 58 1.39 20.98 23.15
C ALA A 58 0.64 20.22 24.26
N VAL A 59 -0.47 19.57 23.91
CA VAL A 59 -1.36 18.85 24.83
C VAL A 59 -0.65 17.65 25.48
N GLN A 60 0.25 16.97 24.76
CA GLN A 60 1.06 15.88 25.33
C GLN A 60 1.85 16.31 26.59
N GLY A 61 2.21 17.59 26.72
CA GLY A 61 2.89 18.13 27.90
C GLY A 61 1.99 18.34 29.12
N PHE A 62 0.67 18.46 28.93
CA PHE A 62 -0.35 18.64 29.99
C PHE A 62 -0.85 17.30 30.52
N GLU A 63 -0.58 16.22 29.81
CA GLU A 63 -1.03 14.89 30.17
C GLU A 63 -0.08 14.29 31.22
N ASP A 64 -0.49 14.32 32.49
CA ASP A 64 -0.41 13.07 33.26
C ASP A 64 -1.09 11.99 32.39
N GLU A 65 -0.56 10.76 32.32
CA GLU A 65 -0.96 9.61 31.45
C GLU A 65 -2.47 9.23 31.39
N GLN A 66 -3.37 10.06 31.92
CA GLN A 66 -4.79 9.87 32.17
C GLN A 66 -5.73 10.33 31.04
N SER A 67 -5.36 11.26 30.15
CA SER A 67 -6.29 11.79 29.12
C SER A 67 -6.40 10.86 27.91
N ASP A 68 -5.27 10.47 27.29
CA ASP A 68 -5.21 9.53 26.17
C ASP A 68 -5.74 8.11 26.50
N ASN A 69 -5.80 7.77 27.80
CA ASN A 69 -6.29 6.48 28.28
C ASN A 69 -7.73 6.53 28.81
N THR A 70 -8.54 7.52 28.41
CA THR A 70 -9.95 7.58 28.82
C THR A 70 -10.80 6.62 27.98
N ALA A 71 -11.57 5.77 28.66
CA ALA A 71 -12.67 5.01 28.09
C ALA A 71 -14.00 5.57 28.59
N ILE A 72 -14.96 5.69 27.69
CA ILE A 72 -16.29 6.22 27.94
C ILE A 72 -17.28 5.07 27.76
N ALA A 73 -17.88 4.60 28.84
CA ALA A 73 -18.96 3.62 28.77
C ALA A 73 -20.32 4.34 28.68
N VAL A 74 -21.08 3.98 27.66
CA VAL A 74 -22.43 4.50 27.39
C VAL A 74 -23.43 3.39 27.69
N PHE A 75 -24.32 3.67 28.64
CA PHE A 75 -25.43 2.78 28.97
C PHE A 75 -26.70 3.36 28.36
N SER A 76 -27.45 2.58 27.59
CA SER A 76 -28.69 3.04 26.93
C SER A 76 -29.87 2.09 27.19
N ASN A 77 -31.05 2.68 27.43
CA ASN A 77 -32.31 1.96 27.60
C ASN A 77 -33.51 2.84 27.20
N GLU A 78 -34.25 2.42 26.17
CA GLU A 78 -35.42 3.16 25.68
C GLU A 78 -36.53 3.38 26.72
N GLN A 79 -36.63 2.49 27.72
CA GLN A 79 -37.63 2.54 28.79
C GLN A 79 -37.20 3.40 29.99
N GLY A 80 -36.00 3.98 29.94
CA GLY A 80 -35.42 4.79 31.01
C GLY A 80 -34.40 4.01 31.84
N ILE A 81 -33.38 4.72 32.32
CA ILE A 81 -32.21 4.08 32.93
C ILE A 81 -32.27 4.01 34.46
N ASN A 82 -31.81 2.88 35.03
CA ASN A 82 -31.74 2.70 36.47
C ASN A 82 -30.35 3.09 37.01
N LEU A 83 -30.15 4.39 37.26
CA LEU A 83 -28.91 4.93 37.82
C LEU A 83 -28.43 4.21 39.09
N LYS A 84 -29.35 3.77 39.96
CA LYS A 84 -28.97 3.08 41.21
C LYS A 84 -28.32 1.71 40.96
N ALA A 85 -28.66 1.06 39.86
CA ALA A 85 -28.04 -0.21 39.45
C ALA A 85 -26.68 0.01 38.76
N ILE A 86 -26.48 1.17 38.13
CA ILE A 86 -25.25 1.50 37.38
C ILE A 86 -24.19 2.12 38.29
N GLN A 87 -24.59 2.91 39.30
CA GLN A 87 -23.66 3.61 40.19
C GLN A 87 -22.63 2.69 40.87
N PRO A 88 -22.95 1.47 41.33
CA PRO A 88 -21.96 0.55 41.88
C PRO A 88 -20.92 0.10 40.85
N LEU A 89 -21.33 -0.23 39.61
CA LEU A 89 -20.39 -0.57 38.54
C LEU A 89 -19.46 0.61 38.21
N ALA A 90 -20.01 1.83 38.19
CA ALA A 90 -19.23 3.03 37.96
C ALA A 90 -18.14 3.22 39.03
N GLN A 91 -18.48 2.98 40.30
CA GLN A 91 -17.53 3.10 41.40
C GLN A 91 -16.43 2.03 41.36
N ASP A 92 -16.75 0.79 40.96
CA ASP A 92 -15.77 -0.28 40.80
C ASP A 92 -14.73 0.04 39.71
N LEU A 93 -15.12 0.83 38.69
CA LEU A 93 -14.26 1.31 37.61
C LEU A 93 -13.65 2.70 37.90
N GLY A 94 -13.73 3.18 39.14
CA GLY A 94 -13.13 4.45 39.56
C GLY A 94 -13.85 5.71 39.07
N GLY A 95 -15.05 5.59 38.52
CA GLY A 95 -15.82 6.71 37.94
C GLY A 95 -17.19 6.96 38.59
N GLN A 96 -17.96 7.86 37.99
CA GLN A 96 -19.35 8.14 38.35
C GLN A 96 -20.24 8.11 37.10
N ALA A 97 -21.44 7.54 37.24
CA ALA A 97 -22.44 7.54 36.18
C ALA A 97 -23.18 8.88 36.15
N VAL A 98 -23.19 9.54 34.98
CA VAL A 98 -23.88 10.80 34.73
C VAL A 98 -25.08 10.53 33.82
N PRO A 99 -26.33 10.80 34.24
CA PRO A 99 -27.50 10.59 33.38
C PRO A 99 -27.58 11.61 32.24
N SER A 100 -28.18 11.20 31.12
CA SER A 100 -28.60 12.09 30.05
C SER A 100 -29.80 12.96 30.45
N GLU A 101 -30.00 14.08 29.75
CA GLU A 101 -31.16 14.95 29.98
C GLU A 101 -32.49 14.25 29.66
N ASP A 102 -32.49 13.33 28.71
CA ASP A 102 -33.66 12.53 28.33
C ASP A 102 -33.96 11.36 29.29
N GLY A 103 -33.06 11.08 30.23
CA GLY A 103 -33.17 10.00 31.22
C GLY A 103 -33.10 8.58 30.67
N LYS A 104 -32.75 8.41 29.38
CA LYS A 104 -32.66 7.12 28.69
C LYS A 104 -31.24 6.57 28.64
N ALA A 105 -30.23 7.39 28.91
CA ALA A 105 -28.84 6.97 28.91
C ALA A 105 -28.10 7.44 30.16
N ALA A 106 -26.96 6.79 30.43
CA ALA A 106 -26.00 7.22 31.44
C ALA A 106 -24.58 7.03 30.90
N LEU A 107 -23.71 7.96 31.24
CA LEU A 107 -22.32 8.01 30.81
C LEU A 107 -21.39 7.74 31.99
N LEU A 108 -20.39 6.92 31.78
CA LEU A 108 -19.33 6.63 32.75
C LEU A 108 -17.97 6.90 32.09
N LEU A 109 -17.21 7.82 32.67
CA LEU A 109 -15.81 8.01 32.31
C LEU A 109 -14.95 7.16 33.24
N THR A 110 -14.11 6.30 32.65
CA THR A 110 -13.09 5.53 33.36
C THR A 110 -11.75 5.75 32.71
N THR A 111 -10.70 5.78 33.52
CA THR A 111 -9.33 5.98 33.06
C THR A 111 -8.61 4.63 33.09
N ILE A 112 -7.93 4.32 32.01
CA ILE A 112 -7.16 3.09 31.82
C ILE A 112 -5.71 3.37 32.23
N GLU A 113 -5.05 2.38 32.82
CA GLU A 113 -3.63 2.50 33.13
C GLU A 113 -2.83 2.45 31.80
N GLY A 114 -1.90 3.39 31.64
CA GLY A 114 -1.06 3.44 30.44
C GLY A 114 -0.25 2.16 30.23
N GLY A 115 0.15 1.92 28.97
CA GLY A 115 0.89 0.73 28.57
C GLY A 115 1.08 0.65 27.07
N THR A 116 1.55 -0.50 26.60
CA THR A 116 1.57 -0.81 25.16
C THR A 116 0.15 -0.90 24.60
N SER A 117 -0.03 -0.70 23.29
CA SER A 117 -1.36 -0.77 22.64
C SER A 117 -2.08 -2.10 22.90
N THR A 118 -1.35 -3.20 23.03
CA THR A 118 -1.91 -4.52 23.39
C THR A 118 -2.35 -4.58 24.85
N GLU A 119 -1.61 -3.96 25.78
CA GLU A 119 -2.01 -3.89 27.19
C GLU A 119 -3.26 -3.02 27.37
N VAL A 120 -3.32 -1.87 26.71
CA VAL A 120 -4.52 -1.01 26.66
C VAL A 120 -5.71 -1.79 26.08
N ALA A 121 -5.52 -2.51 24.98
CA ALA A 121 -6.57 -3.33 24.37
C ALA A 121 -7.12 -4.39 25.33
N ASN A 122 -6.24 -5.13 26.01
CA ASN A 122 -6.64 -6.13 27.00
C ASN A 122 -7.39 -5.50 28.20
N GLN A 123 -7.01 -4.30 28.63
CA GLN A 123 -7.71 -3.59 29.71
C GLN A 123 -9.10 -3.13 29.27
N VAL A 124 -9.24 -2.55 28.07
CA VAL A 124 -10.55 -2.18 27.50
C VAL A 124 -11.44 -3.41 27.39
N ASP A 125 -10.92 -4.53 26.89
CA ASP A 125 -11.70 -5.77 26.75
C ASP A 125 -12.14 -6.35 28.10
N ALA A 126 -11.31 -6.21 29.13
CA ALA A 126 -11.69 -6.55 30.50
C ALA A 126 -12.83 -5.66 31.02
N ILE A 127 -12.76 -4.35 30.77
CA ILE A 127 -13.81 -3.38 31.13
C ILE A 127 -15.12 -3.73 30.40
N ARG A 128 -15.06 -3.95 29.08
CA ARG A 128 -16.23 -4.37 28.27
C ARG A 128 -16.87 -5.64 28.83
N THR A 129 -16.05 -6.67 29.11
CA THR A 129 -16.53 -7.93 29.66
C THR A 129 -17.19 -7.75 31.02
N GLN A 130 -16.59 -6.94 31.91
CA GLN A 130 -17.12 -6.65 33.24
C GLN A 130 -18.45 -5.88 33.15
N LEU A 131 -18.53 -4.89 32.27
CA LEU A 131 -19.72 -4.07 32.06
C LEU A 131 -20.87 -4.88 31.45
N GLN A 132 -20.60 -5.66 30.42
CA GLN A 132 -21.61 -6.51 29.77
C GLN A 132 -22.13 -7.60 30.70
N SER A 133 -21.25 -8.21 31.52
CA SER A 133 -21.64 -9.28 32.45
C SER A 133 -22.50 -8.79 33.62
N ASN A 134 -22.36 -7.52 34.01
CA ASN A 134 -23.05 -6.92 35.14
C ASN A 134 -24.10 -5.86 34.72
N ALA A 135 -24.40 -5.78 33.42
CA ALA A 135 -25.36 -4.84 32.88
C ALA A 135 -26.77 -5.05 33.49
N PRO A 136 -27.48 -3.99 33.91
CA PRO A 136 -28.86 -4.10 34.35
C PRO A 136 -29.76 -4.66 33.24
N ALA A 137 -30.84 -5.36 33.60
CA ALA A 137 -31.75 -5.94 32.62
C ALA A 137 -32.27 -4.89 31.61
N ASN A 138 -32.29 -5.26 30.32
CA ASN A 138 -32.67 -4.41 29.19
C ASN A 138 -31.81 -3.14 29.00
N THR A 139 -30.57 -3.14 29.48
CA THR A 139 -29.63 -2.02 29.25
C THR A 139 -28.54 -2.48 28.30
N THR A 140 -28.36 -1.77 27.19
CA THR A 140 -27.20 -1.96 26.30
C THR A 140 -26.04 -1.17 26.89
N VAL A 141 -24.84 -1.77 26.89
CA VAL A 141 -23.62 -1.11 27.37
C VAL A 141 -22.56 -1.22 26.30
N GLU A 142 -22.04 -0.08 25.89
CA GLU A 142 -21.05 0.04 24.83
C GLU A 142 -19.91 0.94 25.32
N VAL A 143 -18.67 0.69 24.87
CA VAL A 143 -17.48 1.43 25.32
C VAL A 143 -16.81 2.14 24.14
N THR A 144 -16.74 3.47 24.23
CA THR A 144 -16.08 4.39 23.28
C THR A 144 -14.94 5.17 23.97
N GLY A 145 -14.45 6.22 23.32
CA GLY A 145 -13.35 7.07 23.75
C GLY A 145 -12.00 6.66 23.12
N PRO A 146 -10.97 7.52 23.25
CA PRO A 146 -9.67 7.30 22.61
C PRO A 146 -9.06 5.92 22.90
N ALA A 147 -9.12 5.47 24.16
CA ALA A 147 -8.56 4.17 24.55
C ALA A 147 -9.31 2.99 23.91
N ALA A 148 -10.64 3.08 23.79
CA ALA A 148 -11.45 2.03 23.17
C ALA A 148 -11.27 1.97 21.65
N ILE A 149 -11.12 3.12 20.99
CA ILE A 149 -10.81 3.19 19.56
C ILE A 149 -9.41 2.61 19.30
N GLN A 150 -8.42 2.94 20.14
CA GLN A 150 -7.08 2.37 20.04
C GLN A 150 -7.07 0.86 20.27
N ALA A 151 -7.83 0.37 21.26
CA ALA A 151 -8.01 -1.05 21.53
C ALA A 151 -8.61 -1.79 20.33
N ASP A 152 -9.66 -1.24 19.74
CA ASP A 152 -10.29 -1.82 18.56
C ASP A 152 -9.34 -1.84 17.37
N LEU A 153 -8.58 -0.77 17.14
CA LEU A 153 -7.56 -0.75 16.08
C LEU A 153 -6.50 -1.85 16.29
N ALA A 154 -6.00 -2.01 17.51
CA ALA A 154 -5.02 -3.05 17.83
C ALA A 154 -5.59 -4.47 17.65
N ASN A 155 -6.79 -4.72 18.16
CA ASN A 155 -7.48 -6.01 18.05
C ASN A 155 -7.80 -6.37 16.59
N VAL A 156 -8.12 -5.38 15.77
CA VAL A 156 -8.42 -5.51 14.35
C VAL A 156 -7.16 -5.91 13.55
N PHE A 157 -5.97 -5.43 13.93
CA PHE A 157 -4.71 -5.86 13.32
C PHE A 157 -4.12 -7.14 13.91
N ASP A 158 -4.58 -7.60 15.07
CA ASP A 158 -4.10 -8.84 15.68
C ASP A 158 -4.40 -10.04 14.76
N GLY A 159 -3.38 -10.86 14.50
CA GLY A 159 -3.46 -11.98 13.55
C GLY A 159 -3.61 -11.60 12.06
N ALA A 160 -3.96 -10.36 11.71
CA ALA A 160 -4.23 -9.92 10.34
C ALA A 160 -3.00 -10.06 9.42
N ASN A 161 -1.80 -9.80 9.95
CA ASN A 161 -0.54 -9.98 9.21
C ASN A 161 -0.28 -11.45 8.83
N PHE A 162 -0.64 -12.40 9.70
CA PHE A 162 -0.52 -13.82 9.38
C PHE A 162 -1.56 -14.25 8.34
N LEU A 163 -2.78 -13.73 8.44
CA LEU A 163 -3.83 -13.97 7.45
C LEU A 163 -3.44 -13.41 6.07
N LEU A 164 -2.93 -12.18 6.00
CA LEU A 164 -2.43 -11.54 4.79
C LEU A 164 -1.34 -12.38 4.13
N LEU A 165 -0.35 -12.82 4.92
CA LEU A 165 0.74 -13.69 4.42
C LEU A 165 0.19 -15.01 3.87
N GLY A 166 -0.72 -15.65 4.61
CA GLY A 166 -1.33 -16.92 4.22
C GLY A 166 -2.15 -16.82 2.93
N VAL A 167 -2.99 -15.80 2.81
CA VAL A 167 -3.81 -15.55 1.62
C VAL A 167 -2.93 -15.18 0.42
N THR A 168 -1.95 -14.29 0.61
CA THR A 168 -1.00 -13.90 -0.44
C THR A 168 -0.21 -15.11 -0.94
N ALA A 169 0.32 -15.93 -0.03
CA ALA A 169 1.04 -17.15 -0.37
C ALA A 169 0.15 -18.14 -1.13
N LEU A 170 -1.11 -18.31 -0.72
CA LEU A 170 -2.06 -19.19 -1.41
C LEU A 170 -2.36 -18.69 -2.83
N ILE A 171 -2.64 -17.40 -3.00
CA ILE A 171 -2.88 -16.77 -4.32
C ILE A 171 -1.67 -16.99 -5.23
N VAL A 172 -0.47 -16.68 -4.74
CA VAL A 172 0.77 -16.87 -5.48
C VAL A 172 0.99 -18.34 -5.82
N ALA A 173 0.79 -19.26 -4.87
CA ALA A 173 0.93 -20.70 -5.10
C ALA A 173 0.00 -21.17 -6.23
N VAL A 174 -1.28 -20.83 -6.17
CA VAL A 174 -2.28 -21.20 -7.20
C VAL A 174 -1.87 -20.64 -8.56
N LEU A 175 -1.50 -19.36 -8.63
CA LEU A 175 -1.10 -18.74 -9.90
C LEU A 175 0.19 -19.31 -10.47
N LEU A 176 1.18 -19.65 -9.63
CA LEU A 176 2.40 -20.32 -10.07
C LEU A 176 2.12 -21.75 -10.57
N ILE A 177 1.24 -22.49 -9.90
CA ILE A 177 0.79 -23.82 -10.34
C ILE A 177 0.13 -23.71 -11.72
N ILE A 178 -0.78 -22.74 -11.92
CA ILE A 178 -1.46 -22.53 -13.20
C ILE A 178 -0.47 -22.12 -14.30
N THR A 179 0.41 -21.17 -13.99
CA THR A 179 1.35 -20.58 -14.96
C THR A 179 2.37 -21.60 -15.46
N TYR A 180 2.97 -22.37 -14.55
CA TYR A 180 3.99 -23.35 -14.90
C TYR A 180 3.47 -24.76 -15.12
N ARG A 181 2.21 -25.03 -14.75
CA ARG A 181 1.59 -26.35 -14.77
C ARG A 181 2.42 -27.39 -14.02
N SER A 182 3.12 -26.96 -12.96
CA SER A 182 3.96 -27.82 -12.14
C SER A 182 3.53 -27.72 -10.67
N PRO A 183 3.22 -28.85 -10.01
CA PRO A 183 2.76 -28.86 -8.62
C PRO A 183 3.88 -28.69 -7.60
N VAL A 184 5.15 -28.71 -8.02
CA VAL A 184 6.31 -28.62 -7.10
C VAL A 184 7.08 -27.31 -7.28
N LEU A 185 7.16 -26.78 -8.51
CA LEU A 185 7.99 -25.62 -8.80
C LEU A 185 7.68 -24.40 -7.94
N TRP A 186 6.41 -24.19 -7.57
CA TRP A 186 5.97 -23.02 -6.82
C TRP A 186 6.56 -22.93 -5.40
N LEU A 187 6.90 -24.07 -4.77
CA LEU A 187 7.45 -24.11 -3.42
C LEU A 187 8.78 -23.36 -3.30
N ILE A 188 9.66 -23.52 -4.29
CA ILE A 188 11.01 -22.93 -4.27
C ILE A 188 10.97 -21.39 -4.27
N PRO A 189 10.37 -20.71 -5.27
CA PRO A 189 10.31 -19.26 -5.29
C PRO A 189 9.48 -18.73 -4.12
N LEU A 190 8.38 -19.39 -3.75
CA LEU A 190 7.54 -18.93 -2.64
C LEU A 190 8.27 -18.95 -1.30
N LEU A 191 9.03 -20.02 -1.00
CA LEU A 191 9.85 -20.07 0.21
C LEU A 191 10.96 -19.01 0.20
N VAL A 192 11.64 -18.83 -0.93
CA VAL A 192 12.70 -17.82 -1.05
C VAL A 192 12.14 -16.42 -0.83
N ILE A 193 10.97 -16.12 -1.38
CA ILE A 193 10.32 -14.81 -1.26
C ILE A 193 9.72 -14.62 0.13
N ALA A 194 9.17 -15.65 0.76
CA ALA A 194 8.69 -15.58 2.14
C ALA A 194 9.83 -15.26 3.12
N VAL A 195 11.02 -15.83 2.92
CA VAL A 195 12.21 -15.47 3.72
C VAL A 195 12.66 -14.03 3.39
N ALA A 196 12.60 -13.62 2.13
CA ALA A 196 12.93 -12.25 1.73
C ALA A 196 11.97 -11.22 2.35
N ASP A 197 10.67 -11.53 2.41
CA ASP A 197 9.61 -10.75 3.03
C ASP A 197 9.84 -10.58 4.52
N ARG A 198 10.07 -11.68 5.24
CA ARG A 198 10.36 -11.61 6.67
C ARG A 198 11.65 -10.85 6.97
N LEU A 199 12.69 -11.04 6.16
CA LEU A 199 13.91 -10.25 6.29
C LEU A 199 13.66 -8.76 6.00
N ALA A 200 12.84 -8.44 5.00
CA ALA A 200 12.48 -7.06 4.69
C ALA A 200 11.71 -6.42 5.84
N ALA A 201 10.75 -7.14 6.43
CA ALA A 201 9.98 -6.73 7.61
C ALA A 201 10.89 -6.37 8.79
N THR A 202 11.92 -7.17 9.07
CA THR A 202 12.87 -6.83 10.13
C THR A 202 13.81 -5.70 9.71
N VAL A 203 14.42 -5.75 8.52
CA VAL A 203 15.44 -4.75 8.14
C VAL A 203 14.85 -3.34 8.02
N PHE A 204 13.61 -3.18 7.53
CA PHE A 204 13.03 -1.85 7.40
C PHE A 204 12.82 -1.17 8.76
N THR A 205 12.37 -1.90 9.80
CA THR A 205 12.17 -1.32 11.14
C THR A 205 13.50 -0.81 11.72
N TRP A 206 14.58 -1.55 11.52
CA TRP A 206 15.94 -1.11 11.89
C TRP A 206 16.41 0.11 11.10
N VAL A 207 16.15 0.15 9.80
CA VAL A 207 16.52 1.30 8.95
C VAL A 207 15.74 2.54 9.34
N LEU A 208 14.42 2.44 9.51
CA LEU A 208 13.57 3.57 9.89
C LEU A 208 13.91 4.06 11.30
N SER A 209 14.13 3.16 12.26
CA SER A 209 14.61 3.52 13.60
C SER A 209 15.94 4.27 13.54
N GLY A 210 16.88 3.83 12.70
CA GLY A 210 18.18 4.51 12.53
C GLY A 210 18.08 5.88 11.83
N LEU A 211 17.02 6.11 11.06
CA LEU A 211 16.74 7.39 10.39
C LEU A 211 15.80 8.30 11.20
N GLY A 212 15.29 7.85 12.34
CA GLY A 212 14.28 8.58 13.12
C GLY A 212 12.95 8.75 12.38
N MET A 213 12.60 7.82 11.49
CA MET A 213 11.37 7.87 10.69
C MET A 213 10.26 7.02 11.33
N SER A 214 9.04 7.55 11.31
CA SER A 214 7.84 6.86 11.80
C SER A 214 7.34 5.81 10.82
N TRP A 215 6.69 4.78 11.36
CA TRP A 215 5.99 3.73 10.62
C TRP A 215 4.88 3.13 11.49
N ASP A 216 3.96 2.43 10.84
CA ASP A 216 2.78 1.79 11.44
C ASP A 216 2.55 0.38 10.84
N GLU A 217 1.56 -0.34 11.33
CA GLU A 217 1.18 -1.67 10.84
C GLU A 217 0.77 -1.64 9.36
N SER A 218 0.18 -0.53 8.90
CA SER A 218 -0.18 -0.35 7.50
C SER A 218 1.05 -0.34 6.59
N THR A 219 2.15 0.27 7.03
CA THR A 219 3.45 0.28 6.34
C THR A 219 3.99 -1.13 6.17
N ALA A 220 3.92 -1.96 7.21
CA ALA A 220 4.36 -3.35 7.16
C ALA A 220 3.49 -4.21 6.21
N GLY A 221 2.17 -4.02 6.24
CA GLY A 221 1.24 -4.71 5.34
C GLY A 221 1.47 -4.38 3.86
N ILE A 222 1.59 -3.10 3.52
CA ILE A 222 1.86 -2.63 2.15
C ILE A 222 3.25 -3.11 1.68
N LEU A 223 4.27 -3.02 2.54
CA LEU A 223 5.60 -3.54 2.25
C LEU A 223 5.58 -5.02 1.90
N SER A 224 4.86 -5.82 2.68
CA SER A 224 4.81 -7.28 2.49
C SER A 224 4.24 -7.65 1.12
N VAL A 225 3.11 -7.02 0.76
CA VAL A 225 2.48 -7.18 -0.54
C VAL A 225 3.39 -6.73 -1.69
N LEU A 226 4.10 -5.61 -1.53
CA LEU A 226 5.08 -5.15 -2.51
C LEU A 226 6.23 -6.15 -2.69
N VAL A 227 6.80 -6.67 -1.60
CA VAL A 227 7.91 -7.64 -1.64
C VAL A 227 7.48 -8.95 -2.28
N PHE A 228 6.30 -9.47 -1.91
CA PHE A 228 5.73 -10.66 -2.54
C PHE A 228 5.47 -10.45 -4.03
N GLY A 229 4.86 -9.32 -4.40
CA GLY A 229 4.54 -8.97 -5.78
C GLY A 229 5.79 -8.82 -6.65
N ALA A 230 6.71 -7.94 -6.25
CA ALA A 230 7.95 -7.68 -6.97
C ALA A 230 8.89 -8.90 -6.97
N GLY A 231 9.09 -9.54 -5.82
CA GLY A 231 9.93 -10.73 -5.69
C GLY A 231 9.44 -11.89 -6.54
N THR A 232 8.12 -12.14 -6.58
CA THR A 232 7.56 -13.20 -7.42
C THR A 232 7.66 -12.86 -8.90
N ASN A 233 7.48 -11.59 -9.28
CA ASN A 233 7.69 -11.14 -10.65
C ASN A 233 9.15 -11.37 -11.12
N TYR A 234 10.13 -10.99 -10.30
CA TYR A 234 11.54 -11.25 -10.61
C TYR A 234 11.85 -12.75 -10.70
N ALA A 235 11.25 -13.56 -9.82
CA ALA A 235 11.36 -15.01 -9.86
C ALA A 235 10.76 -15.59 -11.15
N LEU A 236 9.58 -15.13 -11.56
CA LEU A 236 8.90 -15.57 -12.79
C LEU A 236 9.77 -15.36 -14.03
N LEU A 237 10.39 -14.18 -14.14
CA LEU A 237 11.24 -13.81 -15.26
C LEU A 237 12.51 -14.67 -15.32
N LEU A 238 13.16 -14.89 -14.17
CA LEU A 238 14.33 -15.74 -14.07
C LEU A 238 13.99 -17.19 -14.41
N ILE A 239 12.92 -17.73 -13.82
CA ILE A 239 12.48 -19.11 -14.05
C ILE A 239 12.08 -19.31 -15.50
N SER A 240 11.39 -18.35 -16.12
CA SER A 240 11.03 -18.45 -17.54
C SER A 240 12.26 -18.51 -18.43
N ARG A 241 13.22 -17.59 -18.24
CA ARG A 241 14.46 -17.58 -19.02
C ARG A 241 15.30 -18.84 -18.78
N TYR A 242 15.43 -19.26 -17.52
CA TYR A 242 16.12 -20.51 -17.18
C TYR A 242 15.47 -21.74 -17.82
N ARG A 243 14.12 -21.80 -17.86
CA ARG A 243 13.38 -22.87 -18.52
C ARG A 243 13.63 -22.90 -20.03
N ASP A 244 13.74 -21.74 -20.66
CA ASP A 244 14.05 -21.65 -22.09
C ASP A 244 15.50 -22.07 -22.39
N GLU A 245 16.47 -21.64 -21.60
CA GLU A 245 17.87 -22.07 -21.72
C GLU A 245 18.07 -23.57 -21.50
N LEU A 246 17.26 -24.21 -20.63
CA LEU A 246 17.28 -25.67 -20.43
C LEU A 246 16.82 -26.48 -21.66
N ARG A 247 16.20 -25.83 -22.66
CA ARG A 247 15.87 -26.45 -23.96
C ARG A 247 17.01 -26.35 -24.96
N GLU A 248 18.00 -25.52 -24.71
CA GLU A 248 19.20 -25.38 -25.56
C GLU A 248 20.39 -26.10 -24.94
N ASP A 249 20.56 -26.00 -23.62
CA ASP A 249 21.66 -26.61 -22.87
C ASP A 249 21.24 -27.87 -22.11
N SER A 250 22.11 -28.88 -22.12
CA SER A 250 21.97 -30.09 -21.30
C SER A 250 22.36 -29.85 -19.83
N ASP A 251 23.38 -29.04 -19.58
CA ASP A 251 23.88 -28.72 -18.23
C ASP A 251 23.10 -27.57 -17.58
N ARG A 252 22.56 -27.83 -16.38
CA ARG A 252 21.76 -26.85 -15.65
C ARG A 252 22.54 -25.64 -15.15
N PHE A 253 23.84 -25.81 -14.86
CA PHE A 253 24.69 -24.68 -14.44
C PHE A 253 25.00 -23.74 -15.59
N SER A 254 25.31 -24.31 -16.77
CA SER A 254 25.44 -23.53 -18.01
C SER A 254 24.15 -22.79 -18.34
N ALA A 255 23.00 -23.48 -18.32
CA ALA A 255 21.71 -22.89 -18.61
C ALA A 255 21.37 -21.72 -17.66
N MET A 256 21.56 -21.90 -16.35
CA MET A 256 21.34 -20.82 -15.39
C MET A 256 22.33 -19.67 -15.56
N ALA A 257 23.60 -19.93 -15.88
CA ALA A 257 24.57 -18.87 -16.13
C ALA A 257 24.22 -18.02 -17.36
N LYS A 258 23.69 -18.63 -18.42
CA LYS A 258 23.17 -17.92 -19.60
C LYS A 258 21.92 -17.10 -19.28
N ALA A 259 20.99 -17.66 -18.49
CA ALA A 259 19.77 -16.98 -18.07
C ALA A 259 20.04 -15.81 -17.10
N TRP A 260 21.01 -15.94 -16.19
CA TRP A 260 21.19 -15.03 -15.06
C TRP A 260 21.57 -13.62 -15.48
N LYS A 261 22.63 -13.43 -16.26
CA LYS A 261 23.18 -12.08 -16.56
C LYS A 261 22.18 -11.18 -17.31
N PRO A 262 21.46 -11.64 -18.34
CA PRO A 262 20.41 -10.85 -18.98
C PRO A 262 19.25 -10.54 -18.04
N THR A 263 18.82 -11.52 -17.23
CA THR A 263 17.73 -11.34 -16.26
C THR A 263 18.11 -10.32 -15.19
N ALA A 264 19.31 -10.43 -14.62
CA ALA A 264 19.81 -9.53 -13.59
C ALA A 264 19.85 -8.08 -14.06
N ARG A 265 20.29 -7.83 -15.30
CA ARG A 265 20.29 -6.48 -15.88
C ARG A 265 18.87 -5.93 -16.02
N ALA A 266 17.93 -6.75 -16.48
CA ALA A 266 16.55 -6.33 -16.68
C ALA A 266 15.83 -6.09 -15.35
N CYS A 267 15.93 -7.02 -14.39
CA CYS A 267 15.32 -6.88 -13.06
C CYS A 267 15.96 -5.73 -12.26
N ALA A 268 17.28 -5.53 -12.33
CA ALA A 268 17.92 -4.42 -11.64
C ALA A 268 17.47 -3.06 -12.19
N ALA A 269 17.30 -2.96 -13.52
CA ALA A 269 16.78 -1.74 -14.13
C ALA A 269 15.34 -1.44 -13.70
N SER A 270 14.50 -2.47 -13.63
CA SER A 270 13.09 -2.34 -13.18
C SER A 270 12.99 -2.06 -11.67
N ALA A 271 13.74 -2.78 -10.84
CA ALA A 271 13.82 -2.51 -9.40
C ALA A 271 14.33 -1.10 -9.10
N SER A 272 15.25 -0.57 -9.91
CA SER A 272 15.72 0.82 -9.76
C SER A 272 14.63 1.83 -10.07
N THR A 273 13.80 1.60 -11.11
CA THR A 273 12.66 2.48 -11.41
C THR A 273 11.60 2.44 -10.32
N VAL A 274 11.31 1.24 -9.78
CA VAL A 274 10.38 1.09 -8.65
C VAL A 274 10.92 1.82 -7.42
N ALA A 275 12.19 1.58 -7.05
CA ALA A 275 12.84 2.20 -5.91
C ALA A 275 12.82 3.75 -6.01
N LEU A 276 13.14 4.31 -7.18
CA LEU A 276 13.08 5.75 -7.40
C LEU A 276 11.64 6.29 -7.31
N GLY A 277 10.65 5.55 -7.82
CA GLY A 277 9.24 5.92 -7.73
C GLY A 277 8.75 5.99 -6.28
N VAL A 278 8.99 4.94 -5.49
CA VAL A 278 8.56 4.91 -4.08
C VAL A 278 9.36 5.88 -3.20
N LEU A 279 10.63 6.15 -3.51
CA LEU A 279 11.42 7.17 -2.81
C LEU A 279 10.88 8.59 -3.00
N CYS A 280 10.04 8.86 -4.00
CA CYS A 280 9.37 10.16 -4.13
C CYS A 280 8.41 10.44 -2.98
N LEU A 281 7.96 9.42 -2.24
CA LEU A 281 7.16 9.59 -1.03
C LEU A 281 7.92 10.34 0.08
N LEU A 282 9.26 10.43 0.00
CA LEU A 282 10.07 11.28 0.90
C LEU A 282 9.72 12.77 0.81
N LEU A 283 9.05 13.20 -0.27
CA LEU A 283 8.59 14.58 -0.46
C LEU A 283 7.29 14.89 0.29
N SER A 284 6.66 13.87 0.90
CA SER A 284 5.41 14.03 1.63
C SER A 284 5.62 14.77 2.96
N ALA A 285 4.63 15.56 3.36
CA ALA A 285 4.60 16.18 4.69
C ALA A 285 4.26 15.17 5.81
N ALA A 286 3.64 14.03 5.48
CA ALA A 286 3.28 13.01 6.46
C ALA A 286 4.48 12.10 6.80
N PRO A 287 4.87 11.97 8.08
CA PRO A 287 5.98 11.11 8.49
C PRO A 287 5.82 9.65 8.07
N ASN A 288 4.64 9.05 8.26
CA ASN A 288 4.38 7.65 7.89
C ASN A 288 4.45 7.42 6.37
N THR A 289 4.03 8.38 5.55
CA THR A 289 4.20 8.30 4.09
C THR A 289 5.68 8.30 3.68
N ARG A 290 6.51 9.13 4.33
CA ARG A 290 7.97 9.11 4.11
C ARG A 290 8.57 7.77 4.55
N GLY A 291 8.13 7.25 5.70
CA GLY A 291 8.50 5.92 6.21
C GLY A 291 8.20 4.80 5.22
N LEU A 292 6.99 4.78 4.66
CA LEU A 292 6.57 3.82 3.63
C LEU A 292 7.46 3.87 2.39
N GLY A 293 7.89 5.06 1.95
CA GLY A 293 8.80 5.21 0.80
C GLY A 293 10.15 4.53 1.01
N VAL A 294 10.75 4.72 2.19
CA VAL A 294 12.03 4.10 2.55
C VAL A 294 11.86 2.60 2.80
N ALA A 295 10.80 2.20 3.51
CA ALA A 295 10.49 0.80 3.75
C ALA A 295 10.32 0.03 2.43
N SER A 296 9.54 0.59 1.51
CA SER A 296 9.31 0.01 0.17
C SER A 296 10.61 -0.12 -0.63
N MET A 297 11.50 0.87 -0.57
CA MET A 297 12.81 0.80 -1.23
C MET A 297 13.67 -0.33 -0.67
N VAL A 298 13.74 -0.46 0.66
CA VAL A 298 14.45 -1.56 1.35
C VAL A 298 13.87 -2.90 0.95
N GLY A 299 12.54 -3.03 0.95
CA GLY A 299 11.85 -4.25 0.52
C GLY A 299 12.17 -4.66 -0.91
N VAL A 300 12.08 -3.72 -1.85
CA VAL A 300 12.41 -3.97 -3.27
C VAL A 300 13.88 -4.37 -3.45
N ALA A 301 14.80 -3.74 -2.71
CA ALA A 301 16.21 -4.09 -2.74
C ALA A 301 16.48 -5.52 -2.23
N ILE A 302 15.84 -5.91 -1.13
CA ILE A 302 15.93 -7.26 -0.57
C ILE A 302 15.29 -8.29 -1.51
N ALA A 303 14.11 -7.99 -2.04
CA ALA A 303 13.43 -8.84 -3.02
C ALA A 303 14.30 -9.09 -4.26
N LEU A 304 14.94 -8.04 -4.80
CA LEU A 304 15.86 -8.14 -5.93
C LEU A 304 17.08 -9.01 -5.56
N LEU A 305 17.68 -8.80 -4.40
CA LEU A 305 18.83 -9.57 -3.93
C LEU A 305 18.48 -11.06 -3.82
N PHE A 306 17.35 -11.40 -3.21
CA PHE A 306 16.91 -12.79 -3.06
C PHE A 306 16.57 -13.42 -4.41
N ALA A 307 15.84 -12.71 -5.27
CA ALA A 307 15.50 -13.20 -6.60
C ALA A 307 16.72 -13.41 -7.51
N LEU A 308 17.78 -12.60 -7.38
CA LEU A 308 18.96 -12.70 -8.22
C LEU A 308 20.09 -13.55 -7.65
N PHE A 309 20.16 -13.80 -6.34
CA PHE A 309 21.27 -14.55 -5.74
C PHE A 309 20.82 -15.82 -5.02
N VAL A 310 19.74 -15.77 -4.25
CA VAL A 310 19.23 -16.93 -3.50
C VAL A 310 18.47 -17.88 -4.41
N LEU A 311 17.52 -17.36 -5.18
CA LEU A 311 16.66 -18.15 -6.05
C LEU A 311 17.42 -18.97 -7.11
N PRO A 312 18.40 -18.42 -7.87
CA PRO A 312 19.15 -19.22 -8.82
C PRO A 312 19.89 -20.38 -8.14
N GLY A 313 20.51 -20.13 -6.97
CA GLY A 313 21.21 -21.14 -6.19
C GLY A 313 20.27 -22.25 -5.69
N ALA A 314 19.08 -21.88 -5.23
CA ALA A 314 18.04 -22.84 -4.86
C ALA A 314 17.60 -23.69 -6.07
N LEU A 315 17.30 -23.06 -7.22
CA LEU A 315 16.84 -23.75 -8.42
C LEU A 315 17.87 -24.73 -9.00
N VAL A 316 19.16 -24.38 -9.04
CA VAL A 316 20.21 -25.27 -9.57
C VAL A 316 20.63 -26.37 -8.58
N THR A 317 20.17 -26.32 -7.34
CA THR A 317 20.35 -27.41 -6.38
C THR A 317 19.52 -28.62 -6.81
N PHE A 318 18.28 -28.39 -7.21
CA PHE A 318 17.41 -29.39 -7.80
C PHE A 318 17.70 -29.63 -9.29
N ASP A 319 17.22 -30.76 -9.82
CA ASP A 319 17.36 -31.11 -11.23
C ASP A 319 16.09 -30.78 -12.04
N ARG A 320 16.04 -31.12 -13.33
CA ARG A 320 14.90 -30.82 -14.24
C ARG A 320 13.52 -31.33 -13.77
N TRP A 321 13.48 -32.24 -12.79
CA TRP A 321 12.25 -32.81 -12.24
C TRP A 321 11.34 -31.75 -11.61
N ILE A 322 11.87 -30.61 -11.15
CA ILE A 322 11.07 -29.50 -10.61
C ILE A 322 10.06 -28.94 -11.62
N PHE A 323 10.27 -29.18 -12.92
CA PHE A 323 9.35 -28.78 -13.99
C PHE A 323 8.36 -29.88 -14.38
N TRP A 324 8.30 -30.99 -13.62
CA TRP A 324 7.34 -32.06 -13.86
C TRP A 324 5.90 -31.51 -13.83
N PRO A 325 5.00 -31.94 -14.74
CA PRO A 325 5.14 -32.99 -15.77
C PRO A 325 5.69 -32.49 -17.11
N LYS A 326 5.81 -31.18 -17.34
CA LYS A 326 6.27 -30.58 -18.62
C LYS A 326 7.72 -30.11 -18.54
N ALA A 327 8.62 -31.01 -18.14
CA ALA A 327 10.04 -30.67 -18.05
C ALA A 327 10.64 -30.30 -19.41
N PRO A 328 11.40 -29.19 -19.52
CA PRO A 328 12.02 -28.77 -20.77
C PRO A 328 13.04 -29.81 -21.25
N LYS A 329 12.84 -30.29 -22.48
CA LYS A 329 13.76 -31.21 -23.18
C LYS A 329 14.53 -30.46 -24.25
N VAL A 330 15.80 -30.84 -24.43
CA VAL A 330 16.68 -30.19 -25.40
C VAL A 330 16.12 -30.36 -26.82
N GLY A 331 16.12 -29.29 -27.61
CA GLY A 331 15.63 -29.29 -29.00
C GLY A 331 14.12 -29.09 -29.17
N THR A 332 13.36 -28.88 -28.10
CA THR A 332 11.92 -28.57 -28.19
C THR A 332 11.70 -27.08 -28.44
N LYS A 333 10.81 -26.73 -29.39
CA LYS A 333 10.38 -25.34 -29.61
C LYS A 333 9.10 -25.06 -28.82
N PRO A 334 8.98 -23.91 -28.13
CA PRO A 334 7.75 -23.54 -27.48
C PRO A 334 6.65 -23.21 -28.50
N GLU A 335 5.43 -23.66 -28.26
CA GLU A 335 4.25 -23.25 -29.03
C GLU A 335 3.55 -22.09 -28.30
N HIS A 336 3.42 -20.93 -28.95
CA HIS A 336 2.77 -19.74 -28.40
C HIS A 336 1.45 -19.40 -29.13
N LYS A 337 0.64 -20.42 -29.46
CA LYS A 337 -0.55 -20.30 -30.33
C LYS A 337 -1.52 -19.17 -29.99
N LEU A 338 -1.74 -18.87 -28.71
CA LEU A 338 -2.62 -17.76 -28.28
C LEU A 338 -1.98 -16.40 -28.59
N TRP A 339 -0.71 -16.23 -28.22
CA TRP A 339 0.02 -14.99 -28.39
C TRP A 339 0.37 -14.71 -29.85
N ASP A 340 0.58 -15.75 -30.66
CA ASP A 340 0.71 -15.65 -32.11
C ASP A 340 -0.57 -15.09 -32.75
N LYS A 341 -1.75 -15.52 -32.28
CA LYS A 341 -3.05 -15.01 -32.73
C LYS A 341 -3.27 -13.56 -32.30
N ILE A 342 -2.99 -13.23 -31.04
CA ILE A 342 -3.12 -11.85 -30.54
C ILE A 342 -2.19 -10.92 -31.33
N GLY A 343 -0.92 -11.32 -31.54
CA GLY A 343 0.02 -10.53 -32.34
C GLY A 343 -0.43 -10.33 -33.79
N ALA A 344 -0.99 -11.37 -34.43
CA ALA A 344 -1.56 -11.24 -35.77
C ALA A 344 -2.80 -10.34 -35.82
N PHE A 345 -3.67 -10.41 -34.80
CA PHE A 345 -4.84 -9.55 -34.68
C PHE A 345 -4.44 -8.09 -34.52
N VAL A 346 -3.53 -7.79 -33.58
CA VAL A 346 -3.03 -6.42 -33.34
C VAL A 346 -2.35 -5.86 -34.59
N ALA A 347 -1.54 -6.68 -35.28
CA ALA A 347 -0.88 -6.27 -36.52
C ALA A 347 -1.86 -5.99 -37.67
N SER A 348 -2.93 -6.78 -37.81
CA SER A 348 -3.91 -6.59 -38.89
C SER A 348 -4.91 -5.45 -38.66
N LYS A 349 -5.17 -5.07 -37.41
CA LYS A 349 -6.21 -4.08 -37.03
C LYS A 349 -5.69 -2.94 -36.14
N LYS A 350 -4.43 -2.53 -36.34
CA LYS A 350 -3.67 -1.54 -35.54
C LYS A 350 -4.50 -0.34 -35.08
N LEU A 351 -5.16 0.38 -36.00
CA LEU A 351 -5.93 1.59 -35.66
C LEU A 351 -7.22 1.29 -34.90
N ALA A 352 -7.97 0.26 -35.30
CA ALA A 352 -9.20 -0.13 -34.61
C ALA A 352 -8.91 -0.58 -33.18
N VAL A 353 -7.78 -1.27 -32.99
CA VAL A 353 -7.28 -1.68 -31.68
C VAL A 353 -6.94 -0.47 -30.81
N ILE A 354 -6.20 0.52 -31.34
CA ILE A 354 -5.88 1.75 -30.59
C ILE A 354 -7.15 2.46 -30.15
N VAL A 355 -8.08 2.71 -31.10
CA VAL A 355 -9.34 3.41 -30.80
C VAL A 355 -10.18 2.62 -29.79
N GLY A 356 -10.31 1.30 -29.97
CA GLY A 356 -11.06 0.44 -29.04
C GLY A 356 -10.48 0.46 -27.63
N SER A 357 -9.16 0.34 -27.48
CA SER A 357 -8.49 0.44 -26.19
C SER A 357 -8.68 1.81 -25.54
N LEU A 358 -8.56 2.90 -26.30
CA LEU A 358 -8.78 4.26 -25.79
C LEU A 358 -10.24 4.50 -25.37
N VAL A 359 -11.21 3.94 -26.09
CA VAL A 359 -12.64 4.03 -25.72
C VAL A 359 -12.90 3.28 -24.42
N ILE A 360 -12.40 2.05 -24.28
CA ILE A 360 -12.56 1.25 -23.04
C ILE A 360 -11.94 2.00 -21.85
N LEU A 361 -10.70 2.50 -22.00
CA LEU A 361 -10.03 3.26 -20.95
C LEU A 361 -10.74 4.59 -20.66
N GLY A 362 -11.26 5.26 -21.69
CA GLY A 362 -12.02 6.51 -21.54
C GLY A 362 -13.34 6.32 -20.78
N ILE A 363 -14.06 5.23 -21.03
CA ILE A 363 -15.27 4.86 -20.27
C ILE A 363 -14.90 4.58 -18.81
N ALA A 364 -13.82 3.83 -18.58
CA ALA A 364 -13.31 3.57 -17.23
C ALA A 364 -12.94 4.87 -16.50
N CYS A 365 -12.38 5.86 -17.20
CA CYS A 365 -12.08 7.18 -16.61
C CYS A 365 -13.32 7.95 -16.18
N ALA A 366 -14.48 7.74 -16.81
CA ALA A 366 -15.71 8.49 -16.50
C ALA A 366 -16.15 8.32 -15.04
N GLY A 367 -15.84 7.18 -14.41
CA GLY A 367 -16.11 6.95 -12.99
C GLY A 367 -15.39 7.93 -12.05
N SER A 368 -14.27 8.51 -12.48
CA SER A 368 -13.50 9.46 -11.64
C SER A 368 -14.15 10.84 -11.48
N LEU A 369 -15.19 11.17 -12.27
CA LEU A 369 -15.81 12.50 -12.26
C LEU A 369 -16.66 12.80 -11.02
N ASN A 370 -17.15 11.77 -10.32
CA ASN A 370 -18.02 11.91 -9.14
C ASN A 370 -17.37 11.39 -7.85
N MET A 371 -16.04 11.36 -7.82
CA MET A 371 -15.28 10.74 -6.74
C MET A 371 -15.27 11.64 -5.49
N LYS A 372 -15.68 11.08 -4.35
CA LYS A 372 -15.56 11.74 -3.03
C LYS A 372 -14.32 11.21 -2.31
N ILE A 373 -13.59 12.11 -1.65
CA ILE A 373 -12.38 11.78 -0.89
C ILE A 373 -12.57 12.39 0.50
N GLY A 374 -12.21 11.64 1.54
CA GLY A 374 -12.47 12.01 2.93
C GLY A 374 -13.24 10.88 3.59
N LEU A 375 -12.58 10.02 4.37
CA LEU A 375 -13.26 9.04 5.22
C LEU A 375 -13.47 9.63 6.61
N GLY A 376 -14.70 9.56 7.11
CA GLY A 376 -14.95 9.77 8.54
C GLY A 376 -14.31 8.68 9.38
N GLN A 377 -14.15 8.91 10.69
CA GLN A 377 -13.50 7.95 11.59
C GLN A 377 -14.16 6.56 11.56
N ALA A 378 -15.50 6.52 11.50
CA ALA A 378 -16.27 5.29 11.41
C ALA A 378 -16.07 4.53 10.09
N GLU A 379 -15.88 5.27 8.99
CA GLU A 379 -15.80 4.74 7.63
C GLU A 379 -14.40 4.16 7.33
N GLN A 380 -13.43 4.28 8.25
CA GLN A 380 -12.09 3.71 8.09
C GLN A 380 -12.07 2.18 8.26
N PHE A 381 -13.01 1.64 9.02
CA PHE A 381 -13.13 0.21 9.29
C PHE A 381 -14.07 -0.47 8.30
N ILE A 382 -13.73 -1.69 7.86
CA ILE A 382 -14.62 -2.47 6.98
C ILE A 382 -15.89 -2.88 7.73
N ASP A 383 -15.73 -3.32 8.97
CA ASP A 383 -16.81 -3.60 9.91
C ASP A 383 -16.75 -2.57 11.03
N THR A 384 -17.86 -1.91 11.35
CA THR A 384 -17.90 -0.86 12.38
C THR A 384 -17.62 -1.46 13.76
N PRO A 385 -16.53 -1.07 14.45
CA PRO A 385 -16.22 -1.58 15.77
C PRO A 385 -17.13 -0.96 16.84
N GLU A 386 -17.21 -1.60 18.02
CA GLU A 386 -18.07 -1.16 19.12
C GLU A 386 -17.77 0.29 19.54
N SER A 387 -16.49 0.68 19.63
CA SER A 387 -16.11 2.04 20.03
C SER A 387 -16.66 3.13 19.10
N ILE A 388 -16.77 2.82 17.82
CA ILE A 388 -17.31 3.75 16.83
C ILE A 388 -18.84 3.76 16.90
N ALA A 389 -19.50 2.60 16.93
CA ALA A 389 -20.96 2.53 17.04
C ALA A 389 -21.48 3.22 18.32
N ALA A 390 -20.74 3.04 19.43
CA ALA A 390 -21.01 3.71 20.70
C ALA A 390 -20.91 5.25 20.64
N THR A 391 -20.16 5.79 19.66
CA THR A 391 -20.09 7.24 19.44
C THR A 391 -21.41 7.80 18.90
N ASP A 392 -22.12 7.03 18.05
CA ASP A 392 -23.45 7.41 17.57
C ASP A 392 -24.47 7.40 18.71
N THR A 393 -24.47 6.35 19.54
CA THR A 393 -25.30 6.26 20.76
C THR A 393 -24.99 7.41 21.73
N LEU A 394 -23.71 7.77 21.89
CA LEU A 394 -23.29 8.90 22.71
C LEU A 394 -23.87 10.21 22.18
N ASN A 395 -23.69 10.48 20.89
CA ASN A 395 -24.14 11.72 20.26
C ASN A 395 -25.67 11.86 20.28
N GLU A 396 -26.42 10.76 20.21
CA GLU A 396 -27.88 10.78 20.30
C GLU A 396 -28.39 11.26 21.67
N HIS A 397 -27.78 10.78 22.76
CA HIS A 397 -28.26 11.06 24.13
C HIS A 397 -27.51 12.19 24.84
N PHE A 398 -26.30 12.52 24.39
CA PHE A 398 -25.44 13.57 24.94
C PHE A 398 -24.89 14.45 23.80
N PRO A 399 -25.73 15.23 23.08
CA PRO A 399 -25.30 16.03 21.93
C PRO A 399 -24.24 17.09 22.29
N ASP A 400 -24.17 17.47 23.57
CA ASP A 400 -23.18 18.39 24.13
C ASP A 400 -21.85 17.71 24.52
N GLN A 401 -21.76 16.38 24.44
CA GLN A 401 -20.57 15.60 24.76
C GLN A 401 -20.17 14.73 23.57
N ALA A 402 -19.13 15.16 22.85
CA ALA A 402 -18.48 14.31 21.87
C ALA A 402 -17.59 13.27 22.57
N ALA A 403 -17.47 12.08 21.99
CA ALA A 403 -16.49 11.07 22.43
C ALA A 403 -15.05 11.59 22.27
N THR A 404 -14.85 12.41 21.24
CA THR A 404 -13.57 12.97 20.80
C THR A 404 -13.74 14.46 20.46
N PRO A 405 -13.91 15.34 21.47
CA PRO A 405 -14.14 16.77 21.22
C PRO A 405 -12.94 17.43 20.54
N ALA A 406 -13.20 18.48 19.76
CA ALA A 406 -12.14 19.30 19.21
C ALA A 406 -11.37 19.96 20.36
N THR A 407 -10.05 19.97 20.24
CA THR A 407 -9.17 20.56 21.26
C THR A 407 -8.70 21.92 20.77
N VAL A 408 -9.11 22.98 21.44
CA VAL A 408 -8.70 24.35 21.14
C VAL A 408 -7.62 24.76 22.14
N LEU A 409 -6.39 24.87 21.65
CA LEU A 409 -5.24 25.35 22.39
C LEU A 409 -5.19 26.87 22.31
N ILE A 410 -5.24 27.57 23.44
CA ILE A 410 -5.22 29.03 23.53
C ILE A 410 -3.83 29.45 24.00
N GLU A 411 -3.04 29.99 23.07
CA GLU A 411 -1.64 30.37 23.29
C GLU A 411 -1.48 31.50 24.31
N ASP A 412 -2.49 32.38 24.41
CA ASP A 412 -2.56 33.45 25.40
C ASP A 412 -3.77 33.26 26.34
N PRO A 413 -3.56 32.77 27.58
CA PRO A 413 -4.64 32.56 28.55
C PRO A 413 -5.48 33.82 28.82
N ALA A 414 -4.93 35.02 28.60
CA ALA A 414 -5.70 36.26 28.74
C ALA A 414 -6.85 36.37 27.71
N GLN A 415 -6.76 35.65 26.59
CA GLN A 415 -7.81 35.56 25.57
C GLN A 415 -8.77 34.39 25.81
N GLY A 416 -8.56 33.58 26.86
CA GLY A 416 -9.36 32.37 27.15
C GLY A 416 -10.87 32.60 27.20
N ASP A 417 -11.29 33.66 27.90
CA ASP A 417 -12.70 34.04 28.02
C ASP A 417 -13.29 34.53 26.70
N ALA A 418 -12.51 35.28 25.92
CA ALA A 418 -12.92 35.79 24.61
C ALA A 418 -13.09 34.65 23.61
N THR A 419 -12.13 33.73 23.55
CA THR A 419 -12.21 32.53 22.71
C THR A 419 -13.40 31.66 23.09
N THR A 420 -13.61 31.41 24.38
CA THR A 420 -14.76 30.65 24.87
C THR A 420 -16.09 31.31 24.50
N ALA A 421 -16.19 32.63 24.60
CA ALA A 421 -17.39 33.38 24.23
C ALA A 421 -17.65 33.34 22.71
N ALA A 422 -16.61 33.51 21.90
CA ALA A 422 -16.70 33.47 20.44
C ALA A 422 -17.17 32.09 19.95
N LEU A 423 -16.57 31.01 20.47
CA LEU A 423 -16.96 29.64 20.13
C LEU A 423 -18.40 29.34 20.53
N LYS A 424 -18.84 29.77 21.73
CA LYS A 424 -20.24 29.62 22.14
C LYS A 424 -21.20 30.43 21.26
N GLN A 425 -20.80 31.62 20.83
CA GLN A 425 -21.60 32.45 19.93
C GLN A 425 -21.73 31.83 18.53
N ALA A 426 -20.70 31.14 18.06
CA ALA A 426 -20.73 30.35 16.82
C ALA A 426 -21.58 29.07 16.94
N GLY A 427 -22.00 28.69 18.15
CA GLY A 427 -22.85 27.53 18.41
C GLY A 427 -22.11 26.30 18.93
N ALA A 428 -20.82 26.41 19.28
CA ALA A 428 -20.10 25.32 19.93
C ALA A 428 -20.48 25.19 21.40
N THR A 429 -20.58 23.95 21.88
CA THR A 429 -20.58 23.66 23.31
C THR A 429 -19.14 23.58 23.79
N VAL A 430 -18.81 24.42 24.75
CA VAL A 430 -17.42 24.65 25.18
C VAL A 430 -17.22 24.27 26.64
N ARG A 431 -16.22 23.43 26.90
CA ARG A 431 -15.81 22.97 28.24
C ARG A 431 -14.38 23.42 28.54
N PRO A 432 -14.13 23.97 29.75
CA PRO A 432 -12.77 24.34 30.14
C PRO A 432 -11.91 23.09 30.30
N GLY A 433 -10.69 23.14 29.80
CA GLY A 433 -9.64 22.15 30.00
C GLY A 433 -8.53 22.65 30.94
N PRO A 434 -7.40 21.95 31.01
CA PRO A 434 -6.27 22.35 31.85
C PRO A 434 -5.64 23.67 31.38
N VAL A 435 -5.02 24.37 32.33
CA VAL A 435 -4.22 25.58 32.07
C VAL A 435 -2.86 25.36 32.73
N GLU A 436 -1.83 25.17 31.92
CA GLU A 436 -0.46 24.93 32.33
C GLU A 436 0.51 25.61 31.36
N ASP A 437 1.72 25.90 31.84
CA ASP A 437 2.80 26.51 31.05
C ASP A 437 2.44 27.76 30.22
N GLY A 438 1.45 28.52 30.70
CA GLY A 438 1.03 29.76 30.06
C GLY A 438 0.18 29.56 28.81
N VAL A 439 -0.43 28.39 28.66
CA VAL A 439 -1.37 28.05 27.56
C VAL A 439 -2.63 27.43 28.20
N ALA A 440 -3.80 27.70 27.61
CA ALA A 440 -5.07 27.17 28.12
C ALA A 440 -5.71 26.23 27.09
N VAL A 441 -6.21 25.08 27.53
CA VAL A 441 -6.92 24.12 26.68
C VAL A 441 -8.43 24.28 26.88
N VAL A 442 -9.16 24.23 25.78
CA VAL A 442 -10.61 24.27 25.77
C VAL A 442 -11.14 23.18 24.84
N TYR A 443 -12.10 22.39 25.31
CA TYR A 443 -12.74 21.36 24.51
C TYR A 443 -14.02 21.93 23.87
N ALA A 444 -14.14 21.80 22.55
CA ALA A 444 -15.28 22.29 21.78
C ALA A 444 -16.00 21.13 21.07
N SER A 445 -17.33 21.14 21.13
CA SER A 445 -18.22 20.18 20.49
C SER A 445 -19.30 20.90 19.68
N GLY A 446 -19.90 20.23 18.70
CA GLY A 446 -21.09 20.72 17.98
C GLY A 446 -20.81 21.56 16.73
N LEU A 447 -19.55 21.86 16.43
CA LEU A 447 -19.11 22.49 15.17
C LEU A 447 -18.04 21.62 14.50
N ASP A 448 -17.96 21.71 13.19
CA ASP A 448 -16.90 21.09 12.40
C ASP A 448 -15.59 21.90 12.48
N THR A 449 -14.46 21.22 12.22
CA THR A 449 -13.12 21.81 12.31
C THR A 449 -12.96 23.07 11.46
N GLU A 450 -13.55 23.09 10.26
CA GLU A 450 -13.46 24.24 9.35
C GLU A 450 -14.10 25.47 9.98
N THR A 451 -15.33 25.37 10.48
CA THR A 451 -16.03 26.48 11.15
C THR A 451 -15.32 26.91 12.43
N LEU A 452 -14.76 25.98 13.21
CA LEU A 452 -13.97 26.30 14.41
C LEU A 452 -12.75 27.15 14.07
N ARG A 453 -11.97 26.75 13.06
CA ARG A 453 -10.78 27.49 12.61
C ARG A 453 -11.14 28.83 11.99
N GLU A 454 -12.22 28.90 11.19
CA GLU A 454 -12.71 30.16 10.64
C GLU A 454 -13.11 31.14 11.75
N THR A 455 -13.78 30.66 12.81
CA THR A 455 -14.18 31.48 13.96
C THR A 455 -12.95 32.04 14.69
N VAL A 456 -11.97 31.17 14.99
CA VAL A 456 -10.71 31.56 15.64
C VAL A 456 -9.96 32.61 14.81
N GLN A 457 -9.89 32.41 13.50
CA GLN A 457 -9.18 33.31 12.59
C GLN A 457 -9.90 34.65 12.40
N GLN A 458 -11.23 34.67 12.27
CA GLN A 458 -12.02 35.89 12.08
C GLN A 458 -11.94 36.82 13.29
N GLU A 459 -11.99 36.26 14.49
CA GLU A 459 -11.90 37.01 15.75
C GLU A 459 -10.44 37.33 16.13
N SER A 460 -9.46 36.96 15.29
CA SER A 460 -8.02 37.18 15.51
C SER A 460 -7.53 36.63 16.86
N LEU A 461 -8.08 35.49 17.28
CA LEU A 461 -7.76 34.85 18.53
C LEU A 461 -6.43 34.09 18.40
N ALA A 462 -5.56 34.20 19.40
CA ALA A 462 -4.32 33.41 19.48
C ALA A 462 -4.64 31.99 19.96
N ALA A 463 -5.30 31.21 19.09
CA ALA A 463 -5.69 29.84 19.39
C ALA A 463 -5.47 28.91 18.17
N LEU A 464 -5.26 27.63 18.47
CA LEU A 464 -5.07 26.55 17.51
C LEU A 464 -6.11 25.45 17.76
N VAL A 465 -6.63 24.84 16.70
CA VAL A 465 -7.65 23.79 16.72
C VAL A 465 -7.05 22.45 16.29
N GLY A 466 -7.09 21.49 17.21
CA GLY A 466 -6.69 20.11 17.06
C GLY A 466 -7.76 19.13 17.54
N GLY A 467 -7.35 17.90 17.83
CA GLY A 467 -8.23 16.77 18.10
C GLY A 467 -8.53 15.94 16.84
N PRO A 468 -9.15 14.75 16.97
CA PRO A 468 -9.17 13.74 15.91
C PRO A 468 -9.78 14.20 14.58
N ASP A 469 -10.89 14.95 14.61
CA ASP A 469 -11.51 15.47 13.38
C ASP A 469 -10.64 16.54 12.70
N ALA A 470 -9.89 17.32 13.49
CA ALA A 470 -8.94 18.29 12.96
C ALA A 470 -7.69 17.62 12.37
N GLU A 471 -7.27 16.50 12.93
CA GLU A 471 -6.21 15.66 12.38
C GLU A 471 -6.62 15.08 11.01
N LEU A 472 -7.83 14.55 10.89
CA LEU A 472 -8.35 14.06 9.60
C LEU A 472 -8.48 15.17 8.57
N TYR A 473 -8.96 16.35 8.98
CA TYR A 473 -9.04 17.53 8.14
C TYR A 473 -7.65 17.95 7.61
N ASP A 474 -6.65 18.03 8.50
CA ASP A 474 -5.27 18.38 8.11
C ASP A 474 -4.65 17.30 7.22
N GLN A 475 -4.87 16.02 7.52
CA GLN A 475 -4.40 14.92 6.66
C GLN A 475 -4.98 15.05 5.24
N ALA A 476 -6.26 15.38 5.09
CA ALA A 476 -6.89 15.56 3.78
C ALA A 476 -6.28 16.74 3.00
N ASP A 477 -6.09 17.90 3.64
CA ASP A 477 -5.51 19.09 3.02
C ASP A 477 -4.03 18.87 2.62
N PHE A 478 -3.23 18.31 3.53
CA PHE A 478 -1.83 18.00 3.24
C PHE A 478 -1.70 16.90 2.19
N ALA A 479 -2.55 15.88 2.17
CA ALA A 479 -2.58 14.88 1.12
C ALA A 479 -2.93 15.48 -0.26
N ALA A 480 -3.79 16.50 -0.32
CA ALA A 480 -4.04 17.26 -1.55
C ALA A 480 -2.78 18.00 -2.03
N LYS A 481 -2.10 18.72 -1.13
CA LYS A 481 -0.83 19.42 -1.42
C LYS A 481 0.28 18.46 -1.84
N ASP A 482 0.38 17.31 -1.20
CA ASP A 482 1.36 16.27 -1.51
C ASP A 482 1.14 15.68 -2.89
N ARG A 483 -0.11 15.42 -3.30
CA ARG A 483 -0.42 14.96 -4.66
C ARG A 483 0.05 15.95 -5.73
N MET A 484 -0.08 17.26 -5.49
CA MET A 484 0.41 18.28 -6.43
C MET A 484 1.94 18.30 -6.58
N LYS A 485 2.68 17.89 -5.55
CA LYS A 485 4.15 17.85 -5.56
C LYS A 485 4.70 16.51 -6.03
N ILE A 486 4.14 15.40 -5.52
CA ILE A 486 4.64 14.05 -5.72
C ILE A 486 4.29 13.52 -7.11
N PHE A 487 3.07 13.78 -7.64
CA PHE A 487 2.70 13.26 -8.97
C PHE A 487 3.64 13.74 -10.08
N PRO A 488 3.95 15.05 -10.21
CA PRO A 488 4.92 15.52 -11.20
C PRO A 488 6.34 14.99 -10.94
N ALA A 489 6.76 14.88 -9.68
CA ALA A 489 8.10 14.40 -9.32
C ALA A 489 8.32 12.95 -9.75
N VAL A 490 7.40 12.05 -9.40
CA VAL A 490 7.42 10.64 -9.80
C VAL A 490 7.43 10.53 -11.33
N LEU A 491 6.56 11.28 -12.00
CA LEU A 491 6.47 11.27 -13.45
C LEU A 491 7.77 11.70 -14.12
N ALA A 492 8.37 12.78 -13.64
CA ALA A 492 9.63 13.30 -14.15
C ALA A 492 10.78 12.30 -13.93
N ILE A 493 10.91 11.74 -12.73
CA ILE A 493 11.95 10.78 -12.38
C ILE A 493 11.83 9.51 -13.25
N VAL A 494 10.62 8.96 -13.37
CA VAL A 494 10.35 7.78 -14.19
C VAL A 494 10.59 8.07 -15.68
N LEU A 495 10.15 9.24 -16.16
CA LEU A 495 10.38 9.65 -17.54
C LEU A 495 11.88 9.75 -17.85
N VAL A 496 12.66 10.36 -16.96
CA VAL A 496 14.13 10.47 -17.10
C VAL A 496 14.78 9.08 -17.05
N ALA A 497 14.40 8.24 -16.10
CA ALA A 497 14.93 6.88 -15.99
C ALA A 497 14.65 6.06 -17.28
N LEU A 498 13.45 6.19 -17.83
CA LEU A 498 13.08 5.55 -19.10
C LEU A 498 13.82 6.12 -20.30
N MET A 499 14.02 7.44 -20.38
CA MET A 499 14.83 8.07 -21.43
C MET A 499 16.27 7.57 -21.40
N LEU A 500 16.87 7.44 -20.22
CA LEU A 500 18.23 6.92 -20.05
C LEU A 500 18.32 5.44 -20.45
N LEU A 501 17.34 4.63 -20.05
CA LEU A 501 17.30 3.20 -20.31
C LEU A 501 17.06 2.88 -21.79
N LEU A 502 16.03 3.50 -22.38
CA LEU A 502 15.63 3.23 -23.76
C LEU A 502 16.48 4.00 -24.78
N ARG A 503 17.16 5.09 -24.35
CA ARG A 503 17.85 6.07 -25.21
C ARG A 503 16.90 6.65 -26.28
N SER A 504 15.63 6.77 -25.94
CA SER A 504 14.55 7.29 -26.79
C SER A 504 13.77 8.34 -25.99
N VAL A 505 13.20 9.33 -26.68
CA VAL A 505 12.32 10.36 -26.09
C VAL A 505 10.85 10.00 -26.32
N VAL A 506 10.53 9.51 -27.53
CA VAL A 506 9.15 9.22 -27.93
C VAL A 506 8.59 8.02 -27.17
N ALA A 507 9.38 6.96 -26.99
CA ALA A 507 8.93 5.75 -26.31
C ALA A 507 8.57 6.00 -24.83
N PRO A 508 9.43 6.64 -24.01
CA PRO A 508 9.07 7.01 -22.64
C PRO A 508 7.82 7.88 -22.53
N LEU A 509 7.65 8.88 -23.40
CA LEU A 509 6.48 9.76 -23.36
C LEU A 509 5.18 9.00 -23.60
N ILE A 510 5.16 8.07 -24.55
CA ILE A 510 3.99 7.23 -24.83
C ILE A 510 3.74 6.31 -23.65
N MET A 511 4.77 5.64 -23.13
CA MET A 511 4.65 4.73 -22.00
C MET A 511 4.09 5.45 -20.77
N VAL A 512 4.63 6.62 -20.45
CA VAL A 512 4.16 7.47 -19.36
C VAL A 512 2.71 7.91 -19.58
N ALA A 513 2.36 8.37 -20.79
CA ALA A 513 0.98 8.77 -21.11
C ALA A 513 -0.01 7.61 -20.95
N THR A 514 0.37 6.40 -21.37
CA THR A 514 -0.48 5.21 -21.20
C THR A 514 -0.63 4.80 -19.75
N VAL A 515 0.42 4.96 -18.92
CA VAL A 515 0.38 4.68 -17.48
C VAL A 515 -0.51 5.71 -16.75
N LEU A 516 -0.44 6.99 -17.14
CA LEU A 516 -1.35 8.01 -16.61
C LEU A 516 -2.80 7.69 -16.95
N LEU A 517 -3.06 7.29 -18.19
CA LEU A 517 -4.41 6.92 -18.63
C LEU A 517 -4.93 5.69 -17.88
N THR A 518 -4.10 4.66 -17.67
CA THR A 518 -4.52 3.49 -16.89
C THR A 518 -4.71 3.82 -15.42
N ASN A 519 -3.92 4.72 -14.85
CA ASN A 519 -4.11 5.16 -13.47
C ASN A 519 -5.46 5.85 -13.27
N VAL A 520 -5.83 6.80 -14.14
CA VAL A 520 -7.14 7.47 -14.08
C VAL A 520 -8.27 6.47 -14.32
N ALA A 521 -8.10 5.55 -15.28
CA ALA A 521 -9.08 4.49 -15.54
C ALA A 521 -9.23 3.52 -14.35
N ALA A 522 -8.14 3.17 -13.69
CA ALA A 522 -8.14 2.33 -12.49
C ALA A 522 -8.88 3.00 -11.34
N MET A 523 -8.67 4.31 -11.17
CA MET A 523 -9.35 5.07 -10.13
C MET A 523 -10.86 5.20 -10.41
N GLY A 524 -11.24 5.46 -11.67
CA GLY A 524 -12.66 5.52 -12.05
C GLY A 524 -13.39 4.18 -11.94
N LEU A 525 -12.75 3.07 -12.34
CA LEU A 525 -13.32 1.73 -12.10
C LEU A 525 -13.33 1.35 -10.63
N GLY A 526 -12.27 1.70 -9.89
CA GLY A 526 -12.18 1.50 -8.45
C GLY A 526 -13.35 2.17 -7.73
N TRP A 527 -13.57 3.46 -8.02
CA TRP A 527 -14.73 4.20 -7.50
C TRP A 527 -16.07 3.52 -7.80
N TRP A 528 -16.25 3.05 -9.04
CA TRP A 528 -17.47 2.31 -9.39
C TRP A 528 -17.64 1.02 -8.57
N VAL A 529 -16.57 0.26 -8.38
CA VAL A 529 -16.55 -0.95 -7.53
C VAL A 529 -16.85 -0.60 -6.07
N PHE A 530 -16.26 0.48 -5.55
CA PHE A 530 -16.46 0.91 -4.17
C PHE A 530 -17.93 1.26 -3.91
N GLN A 531 -18.55 2.07 -4.78
CA GLN A 531 -19.96 2.44 -4.59
C GLN A 531 -20.95 1.29 -4.81
N HIS A 532 -20.73 0.44 -5.82
CA HIS A 532 -21.76 -0.52 -6.26
C HIS A 532 -21.55 -1.95 -5.76
N VAL A 533 -20.31 -2.31 -5.40
CA VAL A 533 -19.95 -3.69 -5.03
C VAL A 533 -19.57 -3.79 -3.55
N LEU A 534 -18.77 -2.83 -3.06
CA LEU A 534 -18.23 -2.88 -1.69
C LEU A 534 -18.98 -1.97 -0.71
N GLY A 535 -19.81 -1.04 -1.19
CA GLY A 535 -20.62 -0.16 -0.34
C GLY A 535 -19.82 0.94 0.37
N PHE A 536 -18.65 1.34 -0.15
CA PHE A 536 -17.89 2.45 0.42
C PHE A 536 -18.37 3.79 -0.16
N ASP A 537 -18.70 4.73 0.72
CA ASP A 537 -19.27 6.03 0.35
C ASP A 537 -18.23 7.08 -0.08
N SER A 538 -16.97 6.90 0.37
CA SER A 538 -15.85 7.81 0.12
C SER A 538 -14.53 7.07 -0.07
N LEU A 539 -13.55 7.72 -0.70
CA LEU A 539 -12.17 7.26 -0.76
C LEU A 539 -11.34 7.80 0.41
N ALA A 540 -10.44 6.97 0.93
CA ALA A 540 -9.38 7.42 1.82
C ALA A 540 -8.46 8.43 1.12
N GLU A 541 -7.92 9.36 1.90
CA GLU A 541 -7.15 10.53 1.47
C GLU A 541 -5.86 10.12 0.74
N LEU A 542 -5.22 9.06 1.24
CA LEU A 542 -3.95 8.53 0.73
C LEU A 542 -4.11 7.53 -0.42
N THR A 543 -5.32 6.98 -0.64
CA THR A 543 -5.57 6.00 -1.71
C THR A 543 -5.12 6.51 -3.09
N PRO A 544 -5.46 7.74 -3.52
CA PRO A 544 -5.00 8.25 -4.81
C PRO A 544 -3.48 8.41 -4.88
N LEU A 545 -2.84 8.79 -3.77
CA LEU A 545 -1.40 8.98 -3.71
C LEU A 545 -0.66 7.65 -3.88
N TYR A 546 -1.00 6.65 -3.06
CA TYR A 546 -0.35 5.35 -3.08
C TYR A 546 -0.66 4.60 -4.38
N ALA A 547 -1.91 4.59 -4.83
CA ALA A 547 -2.27 3.97 -6.10
C ALA A 547 -1.46 4.55 -7.27
N PHE A 548 -1.33 5.88 -7.35
CA PHE A 548 -0.53 6.51 -8.40
C PHE A 548 0.93 6.10 -8.33
N VAL A 549 1.55 6.22 -7.14
CA VAL A 549 2.98 5.90 -6.97
C VAL A 549 3.26 4.45 -7.31
N PHE A 550 2.46 3.51 -6.80
CA PHE A 550 2.65 2.08 -7.06
C PHE A 550 2.32 1.70 -8.51
N LEU A 551 1.24 2.21 -9.10
CA LEU A 551 0.89 1.91 -10.50
C LEU A 551 1.92 2.46 -11.47
N VAL A 552 2.46 3.66 -11.21
CA VAL A 552 3.53 4.22 -12.04
C VAL A 552 4.83 3.46 -11.82
N ALA A 553 5.23 3.22 -10.57
CA ALA A 553 6.46 2.50 -10.24
C ALA A 553 6.47 1.09 -10.84
N LEU A 554 5.40 0.31 -10.64
CA LEU A 554 5.31 -1.09 -11.05
C LEU A 554 4.89 -1.25 -12.53
N GLY A 555 4.07 -0.36 -13.07
CA GLY A 555 3.58 -0.44 -14.46
C GLY A 555 4.65 -0.19 -15.51
N VAL A 556 5.73 0.50 -15.15
CA VAL A 556 6.84 0.81 -16.07
C VAL A 556 7.68 -0.43 -16.39
N ASP A 557 7.88 -1.31 -15.41
CA ASP A 557 8.80 -2.45 -15.47
C ASP A 557 8.51 -3.37 -16.66
N TYR A 558 7.24 -3.63 -16.89
CA TYR A 558 6.81 -4.53 -17.95
C TYR A 558 6.92 -3.90 -19.35
N ASN A 559 6.87 -2.57 -19.47
CA ASN A 559 6.99 -1.89 -20.76
C ASN A 559 8.43 -2.02 -21.24
N ILE A 560 9.37 -1.93 -20.28
CA ILE A 560 10.78 -2.18 -20.52
C ILE A 560 11.00 -3.59 -21.07
N PHE A 561 10.34 -4.63 -20.55
CA PHE A 561 10.53 -6.00 -21.05
C PHE A 561 10.09 -6.19 -22.50
N LEU A 562 8.89 -5.72 -22.85
CA LEU A 562 8.39 -5.85 -24.22
C LEU A 562 9.24 -5.03 -25.20
N VAL A 563 9.53 -3.78 -24.86
CA VAL A 563 10.30 -2.87 -25.73
C VAL A 563 11.74 -3.36 -25.89
N THR A 564 12.39 -3.80 -24.81
CA THR A 564 13.75 -4.36 -24.88
C THR A 564 13.77 -5.62 -25.74
N ARG A 565 12.75 -6.48 -25.62
CA ARG A 565 12.66 -7.68 -26.47
C ARG A 565 12.46 -7.34 -27.95
N ALA A 566 11.60 -6.36 -28.25
CA ALA A 566 11.41 -5.86 -29.60
C ALA A 566 12.72 -5.28 -30.17
N LYS A 567 13.52 -4.61 -29.34
CA LYS A 567 14.84 -4.09 -29.71
C LYS A 567 15.85 -5.21 -29.97
N GLU A 568 15.92 -6.22 -29.11
CA GLU A 568 16.76 -7.41 -29.32
C GLU A 568 16.41 -8.13 -30.63
N GLU A 569 15.12 -8.24 -30.95
CA GLU A 569 14.68 -8.85 -32.20
C GLU A 569 15.02 -7.98 -33.42
N ALA A 570 14.95 -6.65 -33.27
CA ALA A 570 15.39 -5.73 -34.32
C ALA A 570 16.87 -5.87 -34.67
N GLU A 571 17.71 -6.18 -33.67
CA GLU A 571 19.14 -6.46 -33.86
C GLU A 571 19.38 -7.85 -34.49
N ARG A 572 18.59 -8.86 -34.12
CA ARG A 572 18.75 -10.24 -34.62
C ARG A 572 18.20 -10.47 -36.02
N ASN A 573 17.09 -9.84 -36.36
CA ASN A 573 16.41 -10.02 -37.63
C ASN A 573 15.98 -8.68 -38.25
N PRO A 574 16.93 -7.88 -38.77
CA PRO A 574 16.64 -6.53 -39.25
C PRO A 574 15.61 -6.48 -40.40
N SER A 575 15.52 -7.53 -41.21
CA SER A 575 14.63 -7.61 -42.39
C SER A 575 13.14 -7.78 -42.05
N ALA A 576 12.80 -8.17 -40.82
CA ALA A 576 11.41 -8.40 -40.40
C ALA A 576 10.60 -7.10 -40.22
N GLY A 577 11.27 -5.94 -40.15
CA GLY A 577 10.64 -4.64 -39.89
C GLY A 577 9.99 -4.54 -38.50
N MET A 578 9.57 -3.32 -38.12
CA MET A 578 9.02 -3.05 -36.78
C MET A 578 7.83 -3.98 -36.45
N GLU A 579 6.96 -4.25 -37.42
CA GLU A 579 5.81 -5.14 -37.23
C GLU A 579 6.26 -6.57 -36.88
N GLY A 580 7.25 -7.11 -37.59
CA GLY A 580 7.82 -8.42 -37.29
C GLY A 580 8.51 -8.47 -35.93
N HIS A 581 9.29 -7.43 -35.59
CA HIS A 581 10.00 -7.33 -34.31
C HIS A 581 9.04 -7.33 -33.13
N VAL A 582 7.99 -6.50 -33.19
CA VAL A 582 6.98 -6.40 -32.13
C VAL A 582 6.14 -7.67 -32.05
N ARG A 583 5.80 -8.30 -33.18
CA ARG A 583 5.02 -9.55 -33.19
C ARG A 583 5.80 -10.71 -32.54
N THR A 584 7.08 -10.86 -32.87
CA THR A 584 7.93 -11.91 -32.26
C THR A 584 8.18 -11.63 -30.78
N ALA A 585 8.36 -10.35 -30.40
CA ALA A 585 8.43 -9.99 -28.99
C ALA A 585 7.15 -10.38 -28.26
N LEU A 586 5.97 -10.01 -28.78
CA LEU A 586 4.69 -10.32 -28.16
C LEU A 586 4.42 -11.83 -28.07
N SER A 587 4.76 -12.61 -29.09
CA SER A 587 4.55 -14.06 -29.05
C SER A 587 5.43 -14.77 -28.02
N THR A 588 6.68 -14.31 -27.87
CA THR A 588 7.65 -14.95 -26.96
C THR A 588 7.50 -14.50 -25.51
N THR A 589 7.16 -13.22 -25.25
CA THR A 589 7.10 -12.68 -23.89
C THR A 589 5.69 -12.46 -23.36
N GLY A 590 4.67 -12.40 -24.22
CA GLY A 590 3.29 -12.05 -23.83
C GLY A 590 2.71 -12.93 -22.73
N GLY A 591 2.96 -14.25 -22.79
CA GLY A 591 2.49 -15.19 -21.77
C GLY A 591 3.11 -14.96 -20.40
N VAL A 592 4.42 -14.77 -20.35
CA VAL A 592 5.17 -14.57 -19.10
C VAL A 592 4.82 -13.23 -18.48
N ILE A 593 4.78 -12.18 -19.30
CA ILE A 593 4.44 -10.82 -18.89
C ILE A 593 3.01 -10.77 -18.36
N THR A 594 2.05 -11.40 -19.04
CA THR A 594 0.65 -11.38 -18.60
C THR A 594 0.44 -12.18 -17.32
N SER A 595 1.07 -13.36 -17.20
CA SER A 595 1.05 -14.12 -15.96
C SER A 595 1.67 -13.35 -14.79
N ALA A 596 2.76 -12.63 -15.04
CA ALA A 596 3.40 -11.81 -14.03
C ALA A 596 2.54 -10.61 -13.61
N GLY A 597 1.87 -9.94 -14.54
CA GLY A 597 0.95 -8.84 -14.24
C GLY A 597 -0.30 -9.30 -13.48
N ILE A 598 -0.91 -10.42 -13.89
CA ILE A 598 -2.05 -11.01 -13.15
C ILE A 598 -1.63 -11.39 -11.73
N LEU A 599 -0.43 -11.95 -11.57
CA LEU A 599 0.09 -12.29 -10.25
C LEU A 599 0.30 -11.06 -9.38
N LEU A 600 0.94 -10.03 -9.91
CA LEU A 600 1.15 -8.78 -9.19
C LEU A 600 -0.20 -8.16 -8.77
N ALA A 601 -1.16 -8.09 -9.69
CA ALA A 601 -2.50 -7.60 -9.38
C ALA A 601 -3.13 -8.40 -8.23
N ALA A 602 -3.11 -9.73 -8.31
CA ALA A 602 -3.73 -10.60 -7.31
C ALA A 602 -3.07 -10.49 -5.93
N VAL A 603 -1.76 -10.24 -5.88
CA VAL A 603 -1.05 -9.97 -4.61
C VAL A 603 -1.53 -8.66 -3.99
N PHE A 604 -1.70 -7.59 -4.78
CA PHE A 604 -2.27 -6.33 -4.27
C PHE A 604 -3.71 -6.46 -3.81
N ALA A 605 -4.51 -7.29 -4.49
CA ALA A 605 -5.88 -7.59 -4.05
C ALA A 605 -5.92 -8.23 -2.65
N ALA A 606 -4.84 -8.88 -2.19
CA ALA A 606 -4.77 -9.45 -0.85
C ALA A 606 -4.77 -8.39 0.27
N LEU A 607 -4.44 -7.11 -0.02
CA LEU A 607 -4.60 -6.03 0.96
C LEU A 607 -6.05 -5.85 1.41
N GLY A 608 -7.03 -6.23 0.57
CA GLY A 608 -8.45 -6.21 0.96
C GLY A 608 -8.84 -7.26 2.00
N VAL A 609 -7.92 -8.13 2.40
CA VAL A 609 -8.10 -9.03 3.55
C VAL A 609 -7.87 -8.28 4.87
N LEU A 610 -7.14 -7.17 4.82
CA LEU A 610 -6.97 -6.33 5.99
C LEU A 610 -8.27 -5.57 6.27
N PRO A 611 -8.66 -5.45 7.54
CA PRO A 611 -9.95 -4.90 7.98
C PRO A 611 -10.09 -3.37 7.89
N LEU A 612 -9.18 -2.70 7.16
CA LEU A 612 -9.26 -1.26 6.92
C LEU A 612 -9.68 -0.96 5.48
N VAL A 613 -10.64 -0.05 5.35
CA VAL A 613 -11.17 0.41 4.06
C VAL A 613 -10.07 1.02 3.21
N ALA A 614 -9.17 1.84 3.78
CA ALA A 614 -8.06 2.44 3.05
C ALA A 614 -7.15 1.39 2.37
N LEU A 615 -6.80 0.31 3.08
CA LEU A 615 -5.94 -0.75 2.55
C LEU A 615 -6.66 -1.58 1.47
N ALA A 616 -7.94 -1.88 1.69
CA ALA A 616 -8.77 -2.52 0.68
C ALA A 616 -8.88 -1.67 -0.60
N GLN A 617 -9.08 -0.35 -0.46
CA GLN A 617 -9.15 0.57 -1.59
C GLN A 617 -7.84 0.63 -2.38
N ILE A 618 -6.70 0.76 -1.69
CA ILE A 618 -5.37 0.71 -2.31
C ILE A 618 -5.21 -0.60 -3.08
N GLY A 619 -5.52 -1.73 -2.45
CA GLY A 619 -5.42 -3.06 -3.06
C GLY A 619 -6.27 -3.21 -4.33
N VAL A 620 -7.54 -2.80 -4.28
CA VAL A 620 -8.48 -2.89 -5.41
C VAL A 620 -8.07 -1.97 -6.56
N VAL A 621 -7.70 -0.72 -6.29
CA VAL A 621 -7.29 0.22 -7.35
C VAL A 621 -6.02 -0.27 -8.03
N ILE A 622 -5.01 -0.71 -7.25
CA ILE A 622 -3.77 -1.22 -7.84
C ILE A 622 -4.04 -2.52 -8.62
N PHE A 623 -4.87 -3.42 -8.09
CA PHE A 623 -5.32 -4.63 -8.81
C PHE A 623 -5.92 -4.28 -10.18
N LEU A 624 -6.89 -3.36 -10.22
CA LEU A 624 -7.53 -2.93 -11.46
C LEU A 624 -6.53 -2.26 -12.41
N GLY A 625 -5.68 -1.36 -11.91
CA GLY A 625 -4.71 -0.64 -12.71
C GLY A 625 -3.65 -1.56 -13.34
N VAL A 626 -3.12 -2.52 -12.57
CA VAL A 626 -2.18 -3.52 -13.09
C VAL A 626 -2.84 -4.42 -14.13
N LEU A 627 -4.11 -4.82 -13.94
CA LEU A 627 -4.84 -5.62 -14.93
C LEU A 627 -5.11 -4.84 -16.22
N LEU A 628 -5.58 -3.60 -16.12
CA LEU A 628 -5.81 -2.72 -17.27
C LEU A 628 -4.51 -2.49 -18.05
N ASP A 629 -3.43 -2.18 -17.34
CA ASP A 629 -2.13 -1.99 -17.95
C ASP A 629 -1.64 -3.28 -18.65
N THR A 630 -1.72 -4.42 -17.97
CA THR A 630 -1.20 -5.70 -18.49
C THR A 630 -2.01 -6.22 -19.69
N LEU A 631 -3.34 -6.21 -19.57
CA LEU A 631 -4.23 -6.85 -20.55
C LEU A 631 -4.59 -5.92 -21.72
N ILE A 632 -4.78 -4.63 -21.45
CA ILE A 632 -5.22 -3.66 -22.47
C ILE A 632 -4.02 -2.88 -22.99
N VAL A 633 -3.26 -2.21 -22.12
CA VAL A 633 -2.20 -1.32 -22.62
C VAL A 633 -1.06 -2.12 -23.23
N ARG A 634 -0.49 -3.03 -22.47
CA ARG A 634 0.75 -3.73 -22.80
C ARG A 634 0.61 -4.79 -23.86
N THR A 635 -0.47 -5.56 -23.79
CA THR A 635 -0.70 -6.67 -24.72
C THR A 635 -1.22 -6.17 -26.07
N ILE A 636 -1.89 -5.02 -26.08
CA ILE A 636 -2.72 -4.59 -27.21
C ILE A 636 -2.35 -3.17 -27.67
N LEU A 637 -2.55 -2.14 -26.84
CA LEU A 637 -2.40 -0.73 -27.22
C LEU A 637 -0.94 -0.37 -27.58
N LEU A 638 0.02 -0.66 -26.71
CA LEU A 638 1.43 -0.31 -26.89
C LEU A 638 2.04 -0.99 -28.13
N PRO A 639 1.88 -2.31 -28.35
CA PRO A 639 2.29 -2.95 -29.60
C PRO A 639 1.68 -2.28 -30.84
N ALA A 640 0.38 -1.95 -30.81
CA ALA A 640 -0.27 -1.28 -31.93
C ALA A 640 0.33 0.10 -32.21
N VAL A 641 0.57 0.90 -31.16
CA VAL A 641 1.21 2.22 -31.25
C VAL A 641 2.64 2.10 -31.80
N MET A 642 3.43 1.13 -31.33
CA MET A 642 4.77 0.86 -31.84
C MET A 642 4.74 0.52 -33.34
N MET A 643 3.79 -0.32 -33.77
CA MET A 643 3.64 -0.69 -35.19
C MET A 643 3.19 0.48 -36.08
N VAL A 644 2.40 1.43 -35.55
CA VAL A 644 1.97 2.64 -36.28
C VAL A 644 3.08 3.67 -36.39
N LEU A 645 3.82 3.90 -35.30
CA LEU A 645 4.91 4.89 -35.27
C LEU A 645 6.17 4.43 -35.99
N GLY A 646 6.39 3.11 -36.09
CA GLY A 646 7.55 2.55 -36.76
C GLY A 646 8.86 3.07 -36.16
N GLN A 647 9.81 3.48 -37.01
CA GLN A 647 11.12 3.97 -36.56
C GLN A 647 11.04 5.21 -35.67
N LYS A 648 9.98 6.02 -35.75
CA LYS A 648 9.81 7.23 -34.92
C LYS A 648 9.71 6.90 -33.43
N PHE A 649 9.24 5.70 -33.09
CA PHE A 649 9.16 5.24 -31.70
C PHE A 649 10.52 5.22 -30.98
N TRP A 650 11.60 4.98 -31.73
CA TRP A 650 12.94 4.89 -31.18
C TRP A 650 13.69 6.22 -31.11
N TRP A 651 13.14 7.29 -31.70
CA TRP A 651 13.84 8.57 -31.83
C TRP A 651 14.29 9.12 -30.46
N PRO A 652 15.56 9.55 -30.32
CA PRO A 652 16.61 9.69 -31.35
C PRO A 652 17.46 8.44 -31.63
N ALA A 653 17.32 7.36 -30.86
CA ALA A 653 18.03 6.12 -31.13
C ALA A 653 17.58 5.49 -32.47
N GLN A 654 18.53 4.94 -33.22
CA GLN A 654 18.26 4.15 -34.42
C GLN A 654 18.80 2.72 -34.23
N PRO A 655 17.99 1.79 -33.68
CA PRO A 655 18.41 0.42 -33.44
C PRO A 655 18.88 -0.29 -34.72
N THR A 656 18.32 0.10 -35.87
CA THR A 656 18.60 -0.49 -37.18
C THR A 656 19.84 0.04 -37.88
N ASN A 657 20.55 1.04 -37.32
CA ASN A 657 21.66 1.72 -38.01
C ASN A 657 23.05 1.39 -37.45
N ARG A 658 23.17 0.34 -36.61
CA ARG A 658 24.48 -0.26 -36.30
C ARG A 658 24.84 -1.26 -37.41
N SER A 659 25.26 -0.73 -38.56
CA SER A 659 25.99 -1.50 -39.57
C SER A 659 27.43 -1.01 -39.62
N SER A 660 28.29 -1.63 -38.80
CA SER A 660 29.70 -1.95 -39.08
C SER A 660 30.33 -2.58 -37.84
#